data_AF-A0A972IS31-F1
#
_entry.id   AF-A0A972IS31-F1
#
_cell.length_a   1.000
_cell.length_b   1.000
_cell.length_c   1.000
_cell.angle_alpha   90.00
_cell.angle_beta   90.00
_cell.angle_gamma   90.00
#
_symmetry.space_group_name_H-M   'P 1'
#
loop_
_entity.id
_entity.type
_entity.pdbx_description
1 polymer ?
#
loop_
_entity_poly.entity_id
_entity_poly.type
_entity_poly.pdbx_seq_one_letter_code
_entity_poly.pdbx_strand_id
1 'polypeptide(L)'
;MRKIISILTLVLVAASSVFAAKQPVSHSVYTLRPEDPEAVYFTPESYGFKADGKSDVTEALQRAINDVKIKYAFGILYLPEGEYRITKTVTIPSNVRVIGYGKKRPVIYLADKTPGYQTERNYMIWFTGGLAREGQRPSDAGAGTFYSAISNVDIRIGKGNPQAVGIQSHFAQHSFLSHIDFVLADDALAGIWNLGNEVEDLRFFGGQYGIISSRPSPSWPVMVVDTYFEGQKKAAVLGKDLGAAFVGMHVKNVPVAYECDDNTRDIVYIERALFENVSDAAVKIAVEGIATNLINLQDVTCSNVPVAVYYKPSRKAVRGTGKAYNIKSFTYGITYDAADAEPSIREVCEINPVAKAPTSVAKDLRPLPGMETWVSVRDYGAVGDGVTDDTAAFEKAIAENEVIYVPTGWYRLTHTLKMGPNTKLIGLHTYASQFVLTESEPAFSGFGAPVPMVESYPGGDNILNGIGIFSGAYNYRAVGLKWQSGADSYINDVKFVGGHGTLRKPVPVDPNAQPAVRAGSGSMRGFFRAPSSPTAPVYVQGKDQAWDNQYWSLWITNGGGGTIKDVWSADTYAAAGLYISETQTPGRIYAMSLEHHVRSEARMTNVANWKIYCLQFEEEGTEGPDCLNMEMSGCRDITFCNLWMYRVIRVQTPKHWGFRIWDSKDIMVNNMTSYTQIVPILETPLYDVNKDIPVPTWNIVRLNLTGQEASRRAAPTRLYEPVRLADGFELAAGATSDSKGNVYFSEHRQKKVYKWNADSGKLTFVADFPWKPLALATDTQDNLLAIVRYDPQPGYMIDGKQETVPVLADDNPDYSGWGNGGWTVRVWSIDPDKGESSFTALPLVKSSSLSGLQRVWHPGARRRPDFTKIAENMPEYSYLATDGKTSIPETFDLFRCSAVFPVRPGQAQDVYVGDELNKTSVAFSVNADGTLRRKGIFAPFSQYCTIADAAGNVYIADGDVAIFDKDGKPVRRIHMEDRPISLTFGGKNAELLFITTSRGLYAARIK
;
A
#
# COMPACT_ATOMS: atom_id res chain seq x y z
N MET A 1 59.09 -47.11 7.56
CA MET A 1 58.48 -46.06 6.69
C MET A 1 57.23 -46.53 5.94
N ARG A 2 57.22 -47.69 5.24
CA ARG A 2 56.02 -48.12 4.48
C ARG A 2 54.74 -48.38 5.31
N LYS A 3 54.83 -48.89 6.55
CA LYS A 3 53.66 -49.09 7.44
C LYS A 3 53.06 -47.80 8.01
N ILE A 4 53.85 -46.72 8.15
CA ILE A 4 53.37 -45.43 8.67
C ILE A 4 52.65 -44.65 7.57
N ILE A 5 53.12 -44.76 6.32
CA ILE A 5 52.46 -44.14 5.17
C ILE A 5 51.10 -44.81 4.90
N SER A 6 51.00 -46.14 4.99
CA SER A 6 49.70 -46.82 4.81
C SER A 6 48.67 -46.48 5.90
N ILE A 7 49.10 -46.21 7.15
CA ILE A 7 48.19 -45.78 8.23
C ILE A 7 47.81 -44.31 8.07
N LEU A 8 48.72 -43.42 7.63
CA LEU A 8 48.37 -42.04 7.30
C LEU A 8 47.44 -41.95 6.08
N THR A 9 47.61 -42.79 5.05
CA THR A 9 46.68 -42.83 3.91
C THR A 9 45.31 -43.40 4.31
N LEU A 10 45.23 -44.38 5.20
CA LEU A 10 43.94 -44.88 5.69
C LEU A 10 43.22 -43.87 6.60
N VAL A 11 43.96 -43.08 7.40
CA VAL A 11 43.39 -42.00 8.23
C VAL A 11 43.02 -40.78 7.38
N LEU A 12 43.75 -40.47 6.30
CA LEU A 12 43.35 -39.43 5.33
C LEU A 12 42.19 -39.85 4.43
N VAL A 13 42.04 -41.14 4.09
CA VAL A 13 40.88 -41.67 3.36
C VAL A 13 39.65 -41.80 4.27
N ALA A 14 39.82 -42.03 5.56
CA ALA A 14 38.74 -41.96 6.55
C ALA A 14 38.36 -40.52 6.94
N ALA A 15 39.27 -39.55 6.84
CA ALA A 15 38.99 -38.12 7.03
C ALA A 15 38.46 -37.41 5.77
N SER A 16 38.49 -38.08 4.62
CA SER A 16 37.86 -37.65 3.36
C SER A 16 36.59 -38.45 3.05
N SER A 17 35.96 -39.02 4.10
CA SER A 17 34.54 -39.37 4.02
C SER A 17 33.78 -38.11 3.67
N VAL A 18 33.53 -37.98 2.36
CA VAL A 18 32.58 -37.10 1.70
C VAL A 18 31.49 -36.74 2.70
N PHE A 19 31.45 -35.48 3.14
CA PHE A 19 30.30 -34.91 3.82
C PHE A 19 29.14 -34.92 2.81
N ALA A 20 28.58 -36.09 2.55
CA ALA A 20 27.29 -36.22 1.89
C ALA A 20 26.30 -35.63 2.88
N ALA A 21 25.65 -34.53 2.51
CA ALA A 21 24.56 -33.97 3.28
C ALA A 21 23.57 -35.11 3.55
N LYS A 22 23.29 -35.38 4.84
CA LYS A 22 22.24 -36.31 5.24
C LYS A 22 20.95 -35.83 4.56
N GLN A 23 20.16 -36.72 3.95
CA GLN A 23 18.90 -36.31 3.36
C GLN A 23 18.07 -35.56 4.42
N PRO A 24 17.53 -34.38 4.08
CA PRO A 24 16.74 -33.59 5.01
C PRO A 24 15.50 -34.37 5.44
N VAL A 25 15.09 -34.15 6.68
CA VAL A 25 13.77 -34.60 7.13
C VAL A 25 12.73 -33.67 6.50
N SER A 26 11.83 -34.24 5.71
CA SER A 26 10.69 -33.52 5.12
C SER A 26 9.67 -33.20 6.21
N HIS A 27 9.19 -31.95 6.26
CA HIS A 27 8.21 -31.46 7.23
C HIS A 27 7.02 -30.84 6.51
N SER A 28 5.90 -31.56 6.44
CA SER A 28 4.69 -31.04 5.81
C SER A 28 3.99 -29.99 6.68
N VAL A 29 3.63 -28.84 6.11
CA VAL A 29 2.82 -27.82 6.80
C VAL A 29 1.32 -28.07 6.63
N TYR A 30 0.91 -28.70 5.52
CA TYR A 30 -0.46 -29.15 5.30
C TYR A 30 -0.54 -30.66 5.53
N THR A 31 -0.80 -31.06 6.77
CA THR A 31 -0.71 -32.47 7.20
C THR A 31 -1.94 -33.32 6.85
N LEU A 32 -3.07 -32.67 6.57
CA LEU A 32 -4.35 -33.29 6.23
C LEU A 32 -4.81 -32.85 4.84
N ARG A 33 -5.78 -33.56 4.27
CA ARG A 33 -6.44 -33.16 3.02
C ARG A 33 -7.36 -31.97 3.31
N PRO A 34 -7.18 -30.80 2.65
CA PRO A 34 -8.17 -29.73 2.72
C PRO A 34 -9.46 -30.15 2.02
N GLU A 35 -10.62 -29.85 2.61
CA GLU A 35 -11.93 -30.13 2.02
C GLU A 35 -12.44 -28.90 1.25
N ASP A 36 -12.21 -28.88 -0.06
CA ASP A 36 -12.55 -27.77 -0.95
C ASP A 36 -13.31 -28.31 -2.18
N PRO A 37 -14.61 -28.03 -2.31
CA PRO A 37 -15.45 -28.58 -3.38
C PRO A 37 -15.15 -27.99 -4.76
N GLU A 38 -14.53 -26.80 -4.84
CA GLU A 38 -14.16 -26.15 -6.11
C GLU A 38 -12.69 -26.40 -6.50
N ALA A 39 -11.94 -27.18 -5.72
CA ALA A 39 -10.56 -27.55 -6.04
C ALA A 39 -10.45 -28.82 -6.90
N VAL A 40 -9.28 -28.99 -7.52
CA VAL A 40 -8.91 -30.23 -8.23
C VAL A 40 -7.99 -31.07 -7.35
N TYR A 41 -8.21 -32.39 -7.31
CA TYR A 41 -7.38 -33.33 -6.54
C TYR A 41 -6.64 -34.29 -7.48
N PHE A 42 -5.31 -34.34 -7.37
CA PHE A 42 -4.50 -35.24 -8.19
C PHE A 42 -4.50 -36.67 -7.63
N THR A 43 -5.48 -37.49 -8.03
CA THR A 43 -5.56 -38.90 -7.59
C THR A 43 -5.51 -39.87 -8.77
N PRO A 44 -5.07 -41.13 -8.55
CA PRO A 44 -5.07 -42.17 -9.57
C PRO A 44 -6.44 -42.37 -10.22
N GLU A 45 -7.51 -42.28 -9.44
CA GLU A 45 -8.89 -42.47 -9.90
C GLU A 45 -9.31 -41.35 -10.87
N SER A 46 -8.88 -40.11 -10.62
CA SER A 46 -9.24 -38.95 -11.42
C SER A 46 -8.42 -38.79 -12.70
N TYR A 47 -7.14 -39.22 -12.68
CA TYR A 47 -6.19 -38.94 -13.76
C TYR A 47 -5.53 -40.16 -14.42
N GLY A 48 -5.83 -41.37 -13.94
CA GLY A 48 -5.45 -42.64 -14.58
C GLY A 48 -3.95 -42.97 -14.53
N PHE A 49 -3.21 -42.48 -13.54
CA PHE A 49 -1.79 -42.80 -13.34
C PHE A 49 -1.58 -43.89 -12.28
N LYS A 50 -0.39 -44.51 -12.25
CA LYS A 50 -0.01 -45.47 -11.21
C LYS A 50 0.73 -44.75 -10.08
N ALA A 51 0.20 -44.81 -8.86
CA ALA A 51 0.85 -44.25 -7.66
C ALA A 51 1.92 -45.21 -7.09
N ASP A 52 2.88 -45.63 -7.92
CA ASP A 52 3.95 -46.57 -7.55
C ASP A 52 5.29 -45.87 -7.24
N GLY A 53 5.34 -44.55 -7.34
CA GLY A 53 6.54 -43.74 -7.15
C GLY A 53 7.58 -43.86 -8.27
N LYS A 54 7.29 -44.55 -9.38
CA LYS A 54 8.28 -44.89 -10.43
C LYS A 54 7.78 -44.66 -11.85
N SER A 55 6.48 -44.81 -12.05
CA SER A 55 5.79 -44.53 -13.31
C SER A 55 5.83 -43.04 -13.61
N ASP A 56 5.98 -42.70 -14.88
CA ASP A 56 5.95 -41.31 -15.33
C ASP A 56 4.52 -40.76 -15.23
N VAL A 57 4.35 -39.67 -14.49
CA VAL A 57 3.06 -39.00 -14.28
C VAL A 57 2.96 -37.67 -15.04
N THR A 58 3.95 -37.29 -15.85
CA THR A 58 4.06 -35.96 -16.47
C THR A 58 2.75 -35.53 -17.15
N GLU A 59 2.22 -36.37 -18.05
CA GLU A 59 1.01 -36.05 -18.82
C GLU A 59 -0.23 -35.99 -17.92
N ALA A 60 -0.31 -36.83 -16.88
CA ALA A 60 -1.42 -36.83 -15.94
C ALA A 60 -1.41 -35.55 -15.09
N LEU A 61 -0.24 -35.17 -14.57
CA LEU A 61 -0.06 -33.96 -13.77
C LEU A 61 -0.35 -32.70 -14.59
N GLN A 62 0.13 -32.64 -15.85
CA GLN A 62 -0.16 -31.52 -16.74
C GLN A 62 -1.67 -31.38 -17.02
N ARG A 63 -2.39 -32.50 -17.24
CA ARG A 63 -3.85 -32.48 -17.39
C ARG A 63 -4.54 -31.93 -16.15
N ALA A 64 -4.10 -32.32 -14.95
CA ALA A 64 -4.69 -31.84 -13.70
C ALA A 64 -4.50 -30.33 -13.49
N ILE A 65 -3.33 -29.80 -13.82
CA ILE A 65 -3.06 -28.35 -13.78
C ILE A 65 -3.93 -27.62 -14.80
N ASN A 66 -4.03 -28.15 -16.02
CA ASN A 66 -4.86 -27.56 -17.08
C ASN A 66 -6.35 -27.56 -16.70
N ASP A 67 -6.84 -28.60 -16.02
CA ASP A 67 -8.22 -28.71 -15.56
C ASP A 67 -8.61 -27.57 -14.63
N VAL A 68 -7.73 -27.16 -13.69
CA VAL A 68 -7.98 -25.99 -12.84
C VAL A 68 -8.28 -24.76 -13.69
N LYS A 69 -7.41 -24.50 -14.67
CA LYS A 69 -7.52 -23.33 -15.54
C LYS A 69 -8.73 -23.39 -16.46
N ILE A 70 -9.06 -24.57 -16.99
CA ILE A 70 -10.15 -24.76 -17.96
C ILE A 70 -11.53 -24.71 -17.26
N LYS A 71 -11.66 -25.35 -16.09
CA LYS A 71 -12.93 -25.46 -15.36
C LYS A 71 -13.26 -24.18 -14.59
N TYR A 72 -12.26 -23.57 -13.95
CA TYR A 72 -12.47 -22.48 -12.98
C TYR A 72 -11.81 -21.15 -13.34
N ALA A 73 -10.98 -21.10 -14.40
CA ALA A 73 -10.13 -19.95 -14.80
C ALA A 73 -9.01 -19.56 -13.81
N PHE A 74 -9.14 -19.93 -12.54
CA PHE A 74 -8.17 -19.82 -11.46
C PHE A 74 -8.51 -20.85 -10.37
N GLY A 75 -7.56 -21.19 -9.50
CA GLY A 75 -7.83 -22.09 -8.38
C GLY A 75 -6.66 -22.96 -7.96
N ILE A 76 -6.98 -24.07 -7.30
CA ILE A 76 -6.00 -24.91 -6.61
C ILE A 76 -6.04 -26.34 -7.16
N LEU A 77 -4.85 -26.89 -7.40
CA LEU A 77 -4.59 -28.32 -7.52
C LEU A 77 -3.97 -28.82 -6.21
N TYR A 78 -4.65 -29.75 -5.53
CA TYR A 78 -4.08 -30.44 -4.37
C TYR A 78 -3.34 -31.71 -4.78
N LEU A 79 -2.09 -31.83 -4.32
CA LEU A 79 -1.18 -32.94 -4.59
C LEU A 79 -0.97 -33.81 -3.32
N PRO A 80 -1.52 -35.04 -3.25
CA PRO A 80 -1.35 -35.89 -2.07
C PRO A 80 0.10 -36.34 -1.87
N GLU A 81 0.47 -36.67 -0.63
CA GLU A 81 1.73 -37.33 -0.27
C GLU A 81 2.05 -38.49 -1.22
N GLY A 82 3.26 -38.49 -1.77
CA GLY A 82 3.71 -39.48 -2.74
C GLY A 82 4.97 -39.05 -3.46
N GLU A 83 5.60 -39.97 -4.19
CA GLU A 83 6.67 -39.64 -5.13
C GLU A 83 6.11 -39.60 -6.56
N TYR A 84 6.39 -38.52 -7.28
CA TYR A 84 5.86 -38.23 -8.61
C TYR A 84 7.02 -38.07 -9.58
N ARG A 85 7.32 -39.13 -10.32
CA ARG A 85 8.35 -39.09 -11.35
C ARG A 85 7.81 -38.36 -12.58
N ILE A 86 8.56 -37.39 -13.06
CA ILE A 86 8.33 -36.75 -14.35
C ILE A 86 9.50 -37.01 -15.30
N THR A 87 9.24 -36.91 -16.61
CA THR A 87 10.28 -37.03 -17.65
C THR A 87 10.33 -35.83 -18.59
N LYS A 88 9.37 -34.92 -18.49
CA LYS A 88 9.33 -33.66 -19.25
C LYS A 88 8.95 -32.51 -18.32
N THR A 89 9.13 -31.29 -18.82
CA THR A 89 8.69 -30.07 -18.13
C THR A 89 7.18 -30.07 -17.93
N VAL A 90 6.76 -29.77 -16.70
CA VAL A 90 5.37 -29.46 -16.35
C VAL A 90 5.20 -27.94 -16.31
N THR A 91 4.18 -27.41 -16.97
CA THR A 91 3.91 -25.97 -16.98
C THR A 91 2.79 -25.60 -16.02
N ILE A 92 2.95 -24.48 -15.31
CA ILE A 92 1.93 -23.90 -14.43
C ILE A 92 1.52 -22.54 -15.01
N PRO A 93 0.30 -22.41 -15.56
CA PRO A 93 -0.17 -21.14 -16.09
C PRO A 93 -0.51 -20.15 -14.97
N SER A 94 -0.77 -18.89 -15.34
CA SER A 94 -1.29 -17.86 -14.43
C SER A 94 -2.55 -18.31 -13.67
N ASN A 95 -2.68 -17.85 -12.42
CA ASN A 95 -3.78 -18.09 -11.50
C ASN A 95 -4.00 -19.55 -11.08
N VAL A 96 -2.97 -20.39 -11.12
CA VAL A 96 -3.05 -21.79 -10.66
C VAL A 96 -2.06 -22.04 -9.56
N ARG A 97 -2.54 -22.61 -8.45
CA ARG A 97 -1.71 -23.02 -7.32
C ARG A 97 -1.63 -24.54 -7.23
N VAL A 98 -0.44 -25.05 -6.94
CA VAL A 98 -0.20 -26.47 -6.64
C VAL A 98 0.18 -26.59 -5.17
N ILE A 99 -0.66 -27.22 -4.37
CA ILE A 99 -0.47 -27.33 -2.92
C ILE A 99 -0.36 -28.80 -2.52
N GLY A 100 0.79 -29.17 -1.96
CA GLY A 100 1.00 -30.52 -1.44
C GLY A 100 0.35 -30.73 -0.08
N TYR A 101 -0.11 -31.96 0.20
CA TYR A 101 -0.66 -32.31 1.52
C TYR A 101 -0.34 -33.75 1.94
N GLY A 102 -0.39 -34.00 3.25
CA GLY A 102 -0.15 -35.30 3.88
C GLY A 102 0.92 -35.23 4.98
N LYS A 103 1.21 -36.36 5.64
CA LYS A 103 2.17 -36.40 6.76
C LYS A 103 3.58 -36.03 6.31
N LYS A 104 3.92 -36.37 5.07
CA LYS A 104 5.12 -35.92 4.36
C LYS A 104 4.70 -35.12 3.13
N ARG A 105 5.57 -34.20 2.71
CA ARG A 105 5.34 -33.48 1.47
C ARG A 105 5.39 -34.43 0.27
N PRO A 106 4.54 -34.26 -0.74
CA PRO A 106 4.77 -34.89 -2.03
C PRO A 106 6.11 -34.47 -2.62
N VAL A 107 6.74 -35.37 -3.37
CA VAL A 107 8.04 -35.15 -4.02
C VAL A 107 7.86 -35.25 -5.53
N ILE A 108 8.12 -34.18 -6.28
CA ILE A 108 8.25 -34.23 -7.75
C ILE A 108 9.73 -34.43 -8.09
N TYR A 109 10.06 -35.44 -8.90
CA TYR A 109 11.46 -35.77 -9.15
C TYR A 109 11.81 -36.18 -10.57
N LEU A 110 13.05 -35.89 -10.95
CA LEU A 110 13.74 -36.47 -12.12
C LEU A 110 14.58 -37.66 -11.68
N ALA A 111 14.44 -38.78 -12.38
CA ALA A 111 15.33 -39.92 -12.20
C ALA A 111 16.73 -39.61 -12.74
N ASP A 112 17.71 -40.45 -12.39
CA ASP A 112 19.05 -40.37 -12.95
C ASP A 112 19.00 -40.42 -14.49
N LYS A 113 19.77 -39.55 -15.14
CA LYS A 113 19.93 -39.49 -16.61
C LYS A 113 18.59 -39.41 -17.35
N THR A 114 17.66 -38.57 -16.86
CA THR A 114 16.36 -38.37 -17.50
C THR A 114 16.57 -37.66 -18.85
N PRO A 115 16.13 -38.23 -19.98
CA PRO A 115 16.37 -37.65 -21.31
C PRO A 115 15.89 -36.20 -21.42
N GLY A 116 16.69 -35.35 -22.05
CA GLY A 116 16.37 -33.93 -22.27
C GLY A 116 16.93 -32.96 -21.23
N TYR A 117 17.77 -33.45 -20.30
CA TYR A 117 18.38 -32.67 -19.23
C TYR A 117 19.92 -32.77 -19.18
N GLN A 118 20.54 -33.33 -20.23
CA GLN A 118 21.99 -33.57 -20.30
C GLN A 118 22.77 -32.44 -20.97
N THR A 119 22.23 -31.86 -22.05
CA THR A 119 22.99 -31.01 -22.99
C THR A 119 22.49 -29.58 -23.06
N GLU A 120 21.19 -29.36 -22.90
CA GLU A 120 20.56 -28.04 -22.92
C GLU A 120 19.80 -27.79 -21.62
N ARG A 121 19.80 -26.53 -21.15
CA ARG A 121 19.07 -26.12 -19.96
C ARG A 121 17.59 -26.45 -20.11
N ASN A 122 17.04 -27.14 -19.12
CA ASN A 122 15.64 -27.49 -19.09
C ASN A 122 15.08 -27.48 -17.67
N TYR A 123 13.78 -27.21 -17.54
CA TYR A 123 13.09 -27.01 -16.27
C TYR A 123 12.25 -28.25 -15.92
N MET A 124 12.21 -28.64 -14.64
CA MET A 124 11.20 -29.62 -14.18
C MET A 124 9.82 -28.97 -14.19
N ILE A 125 9.74 -27.77 -13.63
CA ILE A 125 8.52 -26.97 -13.55
C ILE A 125 8.77 -25.59 -14.15
N TRP A 126 7.85 -25.13 -15.00
CA TRP A 126 7.94 -23.84 -15.67
C TRP A 126 6.65 -23.04 -15.50
N PHE A 127 6.70 -21.91 -14.79
CA PHE A 127 5.58 -20.97 -14.76
C PHE A 127 5.44 -20.24 -16.10
N THR A 128 4.22 -20.18 -16.64
CA THR A 128 3.94 -19.66 -17.98
C THR A 128 2.85 -18.58 -17.94
N GLY A 129 2.87 -17.64 -18.89
CA GLY A 129 1.85 -16.56 -18.97
C GLY A 129 0.41 -17.07 -19.15
N GLY A 130 0.24 -18.27 -19.71
CA GLY A 130 -1.04 -18.93 -19.87
C GLY A 130 -0.87 -20.41 -20.22
N LEU A 131 -1.99 -21.05 -20.60
CA LEU A 131 -1.97 -22.45 -21.03
C LEU A 131 -1.12 -22.63 -22.28
N ALA A 132 -0.27 -23.66 -22.27
CA ALA A 132 0.41 -24.12 -23.47
C ALA A 132 -0.63 -24.76 -24.41
N ARG A 133 -0.80 -24.18 -25.60
CA ARG A 133 -1.65 -24.78 -26.65
C ARG A 133 -0.92 -25.95 -27.30
N GLU A 134 -1.66 -26.97 -27.70
CA GLU A 134 -1.09 -28.12 -28.41
C GLU A 134 -0.30 -27.66 -29.65
N GLY A 135 0.92 -28.19 -29.81
CA GLY A 135 1.82 -27.83 -30.91
C GLY A 135 2.50 -26.46 -30.80
N GLN A 136 2.23 -25.67 -29.74
CA GLN A 136 2.87 -24.37 -29.51
C GLN A 136 3.82 -24.43 -28.31
N ARG A 137 4.95 -23.71 -28.42
CA ARG A 137 5.86 -23.52 -27.29
C ARG A 137 5.16 -22.67 -26.21
N PRO A 138 5.22 -23.06 -24.92
CA PRO A 138 4.69 -22.22 -23.86
C PRO A 138 5.37 -20.84 -23.84
N SER A 139 4.59 -19.78 -23.61
CA SER A 139 5.13 -18.45 -23.33
C SER A 139 5.65 -18.41 -21.90
N ASP A 140 6.86 -17.90 -21.70
CA ASP A 140 7.39 -17.65 -20.36
C ASP A 140 6.42 -16.77 -19.55
N ALA A 141 6.45 -16.92 -18.23
CA ALA A 141 5.76 -15.98 -17.36
C ALA A 141 6.40 -14.58 -17.43
N GLY A 142 5.67 -13.55 -17.00
CA GLY A 142 6.15 -12.18 -16.97
C GLY A 142 5.25 -11.28 -16.12
N ALA A 143 5.32 -9.97 -16.35
CA ALA A 143 4.63 -8.93 -15.57
C ALA A 143 3.09 -9.03 -15.48
N GLY A 144 2.46 -9.96 -16.22
CA GLY A 144 1.02 -10.26 -16.14
C GLY A 144 0.69 -11.63 -15.56
N THR A 145 1.68 -12.38 -15.07
CA THR A 145 1.49 -13.72 -14.50
C THR A 145 1.31 -13.63 -12.99
N PHE A 146 0.06 -13.46 -12.56
CA PHE A 146 -0.30 -13.30 -11.15
C PHE A 146 -0.86 -14.60 -10.53
N TYR A 147 -0.93 -14.62 -9.19
CA TYR A 147 -1.69 -15.58 -8.39
C TYR A 147 -1.25 -17.07 -8.45
N SER A 148 -0.14 -17.40 -9.11
CA SER A 148 0.31 -18.79 -9.29
C SER A 148 1.34 -19.20 -8.25
N ALA A 149 1.21 -20.37 -7.66
CA ALA A 149 2.11 -20.78 -6.59
C ALA A 149 2.41 -22.28 -6.57
N ILE A 150 3.54 -22.63 -5.96
CA ILE A 150 3.79 -23.99 -5.45
C ILE A 150 4.06 -23.89 -3.95
N SER A 151 3.32 -24.69 -3.18
CA SER A 151 3.51 -24.75 -1.73
C SER A 151 3.53 -26.19 -1.22
N ASN A 152 4.42 -26.47 -0.28
CA ASN A 152 4.48 -27.75 0.43
C ASN A 152 4.74 -28.96 -0.50
N VAL A 153 5.58 -28.79 -1.53
CA VAL A 153 5.98 -29.84 -2.50
C VAL A 153 7.49 -29.84 -2.64
N ASP A 154 8.14 -30.97 -2.34
CA ASP A 154 9.59 -31.10 -2.45
C ASP A 154 10.03 -31.42 -3.90
N ILE A 155 11.21 -30.94 -4.30
CA ILE A 155 11.77 -31.08 -5.64
C ILE A 155 13.08 -31.86 -5.59
N ARG A 156 13.22 -32.91 -6.41
CA ARG A 156 14.43 -33.75 -6.43
C ARG A 156 14.99 -33.97 -7.84
N ILE A 157 16.30 -33.74 -8.01
CA ILE A 157 17.02 -33.96 -9.28
C ILE A 157 18.06 -35.08 -9.11
N GLY A 158 17.90 -36.18 -9.84
CA GLY A 158 18.86 -37.29 -9.90
C GLY A 158 20.14 -36.96 -10.66
N LYS A 159 21.14 -37.85 -10.57
CA LYS A 159 22.48 -37.69 -11.18
C LYS A 159 22.42 -37.78 -12.70
N GLY A 160 23.36 -37.12 -13.39
CA GLY A 160 23.45 -37.15 -14.85
C GLY A 160 22.40 -36.27 -15.54
N ASN A 161 21.92 -35.25 -14.83
CA ASN A 161 21.01 -34.22 -15.33
C ASN A 161 21.65 -32.81 -15.18
N PRO A 162 22.86 -32.58 -15.74
CA PRO A 162 23.65 -31.38 -15.44
C PRO A 162 23.04 -30.06 -15.92
N GLN A 163 22.01 -30.13 -16.76
CA GLN A 163 21.31 -28.97 -17.28
C GLN A 163 19.91 -28.80 -16.66
N ALA A 164 19.55 -29.65 -15.69
CA ALA A 164 18.28 -29.56 -15.01
C ALA A 164 18.24 -28.44 -13.99
N VAL A 165 17.14 -27.71 -14.03
CA VAL A 165 16.72 -26.75 -13.03
C VAL A 165 15.39 -27.24 -12.44
N GLY A 166 15.22 -27.11 -11.13
CA GLY A 166 13.95 -27.45 -10.47
C GLY A 166 12.80 -26.58 -10.98
N ILE A 167 12.82 -25.28 -10.70
CA ILE A 167 11.70 -24.38 -11.01
C ILE A 167 12.19 -23.15 -11.78
N GLN A 168 11.50 -22.79 -12.87
CA GLN A 168 11.58 -21.48 -13.52
C GLN A 168 10.44 -20.59 -13.00
N SER A 169 10.74 -19.67 -12.08
CA SER A 169 9.75 -18.85 -11.33
C SER A 169 9.72 -17.37 -11.76
N HIS A 170 9.70 -17.14 -13.06
CA HIS A 170 9.71 -15.79 -13.64
C HIS A 170 8.30 -15.14 -13.67
N PHE A 171 7.70 -14.91 -12.50
CA PHE A 171 6.31 -14.43 -12.36
C PHE A 171 6.18 -13.13 -11.55
N ALA A 172 4.94 -12.63 -11.46
CA ALA A 172 4.55 -11.34 -10.87
C ALA A 172 3.84 -11.49 -9.50
N GLN A 173 3.17 -10.43 -9.02
CA GLN A 173 2.51 -10.32 -7.71
C GLN A 173 1.58 -11.51 -7.38
N HIS A 174 1.46 -11.84 -6.09
CA HIS A 174 0.71 -12.97 -5.53
C HIS A 174 1.06 -14.35 -6.12
N SER A 175 2.20 -14.43 -6.78
CA SER A 175 2.82 -15.70 -7.13
C SER A 175 3.97 -15.94 -6.17
N PHE A 176 4.09 -17.17 -5.67
CA PHE A 176 5.08 -17.49 -4.64
C PHE A 176 5.53 -18.95 -4.66
N LEU A 177 6.66 -19.21 -4.01
CA LEU A 177 7.13 -20.55 -3.66
C LEU A 177 7.29 -20.66 -2.15
N SER A 178 6.66 -21.65 -1.52
CA SER A 178 6.76 -21.83 -0.07
C SER A 178 6.88 -23.27 0.40
N HIS A 179 7.65 -23.49 1.48
CA HIS A 179 7.78 -24.80 2.13
C HIS A 179 8.29 -25.90 1.19
N ILE A 180 9.47 -25.71 0.59
CA ILE A 180 10.04 -26.63 -0.41
C ILE A 180 11.46 -27.02 -0.03
N ASP A 181 11.73 -28.32 -0.06
CA ASP A 181 13.10 -28.82 -0.11
C ASP A 181 13.52 -29.11 -1.56
N PHE A 182 14.65 -28.56 -1.96
CA PHE A 182 15.34 -28.87 -3.21
C PHE A 182 16.50 -29.82 -2.91
N VAL A 183 16.37 -31.09 -3.32
CA VAL A 183 17.42 -32.11 -3.18
C VAL A 183 18.05 -32.36 -4.54
N LEU A 184 19.24 -31.81 -4.74
CA LEU A 184 19.89 -31.70 -6.05
C LEU A 184 21.15 -32.57 -6.09
N ALA A 185 21.28 -33.41 -7.12
CA ALA A 185 22.56 -34.04 -7.43
C ALA A 185 23.65 -32.96 -7.65
N ASP A 186 24.89 -33.28 -7.30
CA ASP A 186 26.03 -32.34 -7.39
C ASP A 186 26.22 -31.73 -8.78
N ASP A 187 25.85 -32.44 -9.83
CA ASP A 187 25.95 -31.98 -11.22
C ASP A 187 24.75 -31.16 -11.69
N ALA A 188 23.60 -31.18 -11.00
CA ALA A 188 22.40 -30.42 -11.36
C ALA A 188 22.67 -28.91 -11.37
N LEU A 189 22.03 -28.17 -12.30
CA LEU A 189 22.36 -26.77 -12.54
C LEU A 189 21.91 -25.85 -11.40
N ALA A 190 20.62 -25.88 -11.04
CA ALA A 190 20.08 -25.05 -9.97
C ALA A 190 18.77 -25.60 -9.40
N GLY A 191 18.41 -25.19 -8.17
CA GLY A 191 17.07 -25.39 -7.65
C GLY A 191 16.06 -24.47 -8.33
N ILE A 192 16.38 -23.18 -8.40
CA ILE A 192 15.54 -22.15 -9.03
C ILE A 192 16.32 -21.40 -10.12
N TRP A 193 15.63 -21.15 -11.23
CA TRP A 193 15.99 -20.16 -12.23
C TRP A 193 14.97 -19.01 -12.18
N ASN A 194 15.47 -17.77 -12.12
CA ASN A 194 14.73 -16.53 -11.94
C ASN A 194 13.80 -16.48 -10.71
N LEU A 195 13.91 -15.41 -9.94
CA LEU A 195 12.99 -15.13 -8.86
C LEU A 195 11.86 -14.21 -9.33
N GLY A 196 10.67 -14.50 -8.84
CA GLY A 196 9.43 -13.75 -9.02
C GLY A 196 8.68 -13.73 -7.70
N ASN A 197 7.78 -12.77 -7.57
CA ASN A 197 7.65 -11.84 -6.44
C ASN A 197 8.13 -12.26 -5.04
N GLU A 198 7.69 -13.38 -4.49
CA GLU A 198 7.97 -13.78 -3.10
C GLU A 198 8.36 -15.26 -3.00
N VAL A 199 9.33 -15.57 -2.13
CA VAL A 199 9.70 -16.94 -1.79
C VAL A 199 10.03 -17.08 -0.30
N GLU A 200 9.58 -18.18 0.30
CA GLU A 200 9.76 -18.43 1.74
C GLU A 200 10.03 -19.89 2.11
N ASP A 201 10.71 -20.11 3.24
CA ASP A 201 10.90 -21.45 3.86
C ASP A 201 11.41 -22.50 2.86
N LEU A 202 12.44 -22.12 2.09
CA LEU A 202 13.05 -22.98 1.08
C LEU A 202 14.41 -23.50 1.54
N ARG A 203 14.68 -24.79 1.31
CA ARG A 203 15.95 -25.43 1.67
C ARG A 203 16.60 -26.09 0.46
N PHE A 204 17.88 -25.81 0.21
CA PHE A 204 18.62 -26.27 -0.96
C PHE A 204 19.81 -27.14 -0.56
N PHE A 205 19.81 -28.41 -1.00
CA PHE A 205 20.85 -29.38 -0.71
C PHE A 205 21.53 -29.84 -2.00
N GLY A 206 22.84 -29.58 -2.14
CA GLY A 206 23.62 -29.91 -3.33
C GLY A 206 23.38 -28.97 -4.53
N GLY A 207 23.71 -29.45 -5.73
CA GLY A 207 23.63 -28.69 -6.99
C GLY A 207 24.85 -27.78 -7.24
N GLN A 208 24.95 -27.24 -8.46
CA GLN A 208 25.95 -26.20 -8.78
C GLN A 208 25.59 -24.88 -8.09
N TYR A 209 24.31 -24.51 -8.14
CA TYR A 209 23.73 -23.35 -7.49
C TYR A 209 22.44 -23.71 -6.75
N GLY A 210 22.07 -22.95 -5.72
CA GLY A 210 20.73 -23.00 -5.16
C GLY A 210 19.77 -22.21 -6.06
N ILE A 211 20.08 -20.92 -6.23
CA ILE A 211 19.32 -19.98 -7.03
C ILE A 211 20.22 -19.33 -8.08
N ILE A 212 19.74 -19.25 -9.32
CA ILE A 212 20.28 -18.37 -10.36
C ILE A 212 19.16 -17.41 -10.77
N SER A 213 19.35 -16.11 -10.65
CA SER A 213 18.30 -15.16 -11.05
C SER A 213 18.84 -13.98 -11.83
N SER A 214 18.18 -13.66 -12.94
CA SER A 214 18.31 -12.36 -13.58
C SER A 214 17.37 -11.33 -12.97
N ARG A 215 17.34 -10.14 -13.58
CA ARG A 215 16.31 -9.14 -13.36
C ARG A 215 14.91 -9.78 -13.37
N PRO A 216 14.11 -9.60 -12.31
CA PRO A 216 12.72 -10.04 -12.26
C PRO A 216 11.88 -9.39 -13.38
N SER A 217 10.68 -9.90 -13.69
CA SER A 217 9.75 -9.24 -14.63
C SER A 217 8.68 -8.48 -13.88
N PRO A 218 8.44 -7.19 -14.15
CA PRO A 218 9.13 -6.23 -15.02
C PRO A 218 10.23 -5.43 -14.28
N SER A 219 11.01 -6.07 -13.42
CA SER A 219 12.10 -5.54 -12.57
C SER A 219 11.71 -5.13 -11.15
N TRP A 220 10.52 -5.52 -10.66
CA TRP A 220 10.10 -5.31 -9.27
C TRP A 220 11.03 -6.01 -8.26
N PRO A 221 11.07 -5.57 -6.99
CA PRO A 221 11.89 -6.20 -5.97
C PRO A 221 11.30 -7.56 -5.57
N VAL A 222 12.17 -8.54 -5.31
CA VAL A 222 11.77 -9.86 -4.80
C VAL A 222 12.04 -9.97 -3.31
N MET A 223 11.12 -10.56 -2.55
CA MET A 223 11.35 -10.92 -1.16
C MET A 223 11.72 -12.40 -1.01
N VAL A 224 12.80 -12.68 -0.27
CA VAL A 224 13.30 -14.02 0.04
C VAL A 224 13.42 -14.18 1.57
N VAL A 225 12.61 -15.03 2.19
CA VAL A 225 12.57 -15.17 3.66
C VAL A 225 12.86 -16.60 4.10
N ASP A 226 13.60 -16.78 5.20
CA ASP A 226 13.84 -18.07 5.86
C ASP A 226 14.37 -19.16 4.91
N THR A 227 15.52 -18.89 4.28
CA THR A 227 16.13 -19.82 3.30
C THR A 227 17.38 -20.51 3.84
N TYR A 228 17.57 -21.77 3.46
CA TYR A 228 18.72 -22.59 3.85
C TYR A 228 19.45 -23.15 2.63
N PHE A 229 20.77 -23.08 2.60
CA PHE A 229 21.62 -23.58 1.51
C PHE A 229 22.75 -24.43 2.07
N GLU A 230 22.92 -25.63 1.55
CA GLU A 230 24.04 -26.49 1.90
C GLU A 230 24.63 -27.26 0.71
N GLY A 231 25.96 -27.15 0.55
CA GLY A 231 26.72 -28.04 -0.33
C GLY A 231 26.71 -27.69 -1.82
N GLN A 232 26.25 -26.49 -2.20
CA GLN A 232 26.35 -25.99 -3.58
C GLN A 232 27.81 -25.94 -4.05
N LYS A 233 28.07 -26.35 -5.29
CA LYS A 233 29.45 -26.47 -5.83
C LYS A 233 30.06 -25.16 -6.33
N LYS A 234 29.25 -24.13 -6.60
CA LYS A 234 29.73 -22.83 -7.07
C LYS A 234 29.33 -21.69 -6.13
N ALA A 235 28.02 -21.44 -5.98
CA ALA A 235 27.52 -20.44 -5.03
C ALA A 235 26.11 -20.82 -4.55
N ALA A 236 25.69 -20.33 -3.38
CA ALA A 236 24.30 -20.48 -2.96
C ALA A 236 23.36 -19.68 -3.88
N VAL A 237 23.70 -18.41 -4.16
CA VAL A 237 22.95 -17.53 -5.07
C VAL A 237 23.88 -16.90 -6.12
N LEU A 238 23.47 -16.94 -7.38
CA LEU A 238 24.06 -16.19 -8.49
C LEU A 238 23.07 -15.14 -9.01
N GLY A 239 23.35 -13.87 -8.74
CA GLY A 239 22.58 -12.71 -9.23
C GLY A 239 23.09 -12.22 -10.58
N LYS A 240 22.17 -11.88 -11.48
CA LYS A 240 22.44 -11.36 -12.83
C LYS A 240 21.58 -10.13 -13.10
N ASP A 241 21.80 -9.04 -12.36
CA ASP A 241 20.89 -7.89 -12.28
C ASP A 241 19.65 -8.16 -11.44
N LEU A 242 19.86 -8.86 -10.32
CA LEU A 242 18.84 -9.20 -9.34
C LEU A 242 18.55 -8.02 -8.41
N GLY A 243 17.26 -7.69 -8.27
CA GLY A 243 16.73 -6.83 -7.22
C GLY A 243 16.01 -7.67 -6.15
N ALA A 244 16.62 -7.89 -4.97
CA ALA A 244 16.02 -8.73 -3.93
C ALA A 244 16.45 -8.37 -2.50
N ALA A 245 15.56 -8.65 -1.54
CA ALA A 245 15.88 -8.67 -0.11
C ALA A 245 15.86 -10.11 0.42
N PHE A 246 16.91 -10.49 1.16
CA PHE A 246 17.04 -11.78 1.83
C PHE A 246 17.00 -11.56 3.34
N VAL A 247 16.05 -12.20 4.04
CA VAL A 247 15.94 -12.13 5.50
C VAL A 247 15.94 -13.55 6.05
N GLY A 248 16.78 -13.83 7.06
CA GLY A 248 16.83 -15.15 7.67
C GLY A 248 17.56 -16.20 6.84
N MET A 249 18.58 -15.80 6.06
CA MET A 249 19.32 -16.69 5.17
C MET A 249 20.40 -17.47 5.92
N HIS A 250 20.46 -18.79 5.78
CA HIS A 250 21.54 -19.64 6.30
C HIS A 250 22.26 -20.36 5.16
N VAL A 251 23.56 -20.13 5.00
CA VAL A 251 24.39 -20.75 3.97
C VAL A 251 25.51 -21.53 4.61
N LYS A 252 25.71 -22.78 4.17
CA LYS A 252 26.65 -23.71 4.79
C LYS A 252 27.43 -24.53 3.76
N ASN A 253 28.75 -24.66 3.96
CA ASN A 253 29.61 -25.54 3.16
C ASN A 253 29.54 -25.27 1.65
N VAL A 254 29.65 -24.01 1.24
CA VAL A 254 29.65 -23.56 -0.17
C VAL A 254 30.91 -22.74 -0.49
N PRO A 255 31.28 -22.54 -1.77
CA PRO A 255 32.37 -21.62 -2.08
C PRO A 255 31.99 -20.15 -1.85
N VAL A 256 30.83 -19.72 -2.34
CA VAL A 256 30.35 -18.33 -2.22
C VAL A 256 28.89 -18.31 -1.76
N ALA A 257 28.53 -17.41 -0.83
CA ALA A 257 27.13 -17.29 -0.41
C ALA A 257 26.30 -16.50 -1.44
N TYR A 258 26.74 -15.31 -1.82
CA TYR A 258 26.12 -14.50 -2.87
C TYR A 258 27.15 -14.04 -3.89
N GLU A 259 26.94 -14.37 -5.16
CA GLU A 259 27.79 -13.92 -6.26
C GLU A 259 27.01 -13.06 -7.26
N CYS A 260 27.47 -11.83 -7.51
CA CYS A 260 27.06 -11.07 -8.68
C CYS A 260 27.78 -11.62 -9.92
N ASP A 261 27.05 -11.86 -11.00
CA ASP A 261 27.61 -12.29 -12.28
C ASP A 261 28.41 -11.18 -12.94
N ASP A 262 29.42 -11.56 -13.72
CA ASP A 262 30.39 -10.61 -14.25
C ASP A 262 29.71 -9.54 -15.13
N ASN A 263 30.11 -8.28 -14.94
CA ASN A 263 29.55 -7.11 -15.62
C ASN A 263 28.05 -6.83 -15.35
N THR A 264 27.47 -7.41 -14.29
CA THR A 264 26.12 -7.07 -13.84
C THR A 264 26.16 -6.26 -12.55
N ARG A 265 25.23 -5.30 -12.42
CA ARG A 265 24.92 -4.64 -11.14
C ARG A 265 23.89 -5.48 -10.41
N ASP A 266 23.79 -5.40 -9.10
CA ASP A 266 22.68 -5.98 -8.35
C ASP A 266 22.12 -4.95 -7.35
N ILE A 267 20.87 -5.15 -6.92
CA ILE A 267 20.19 -4.35 -5.90
C ILE A 267 19.78 -5.32 -4.78
N VAL A 268 20.67 -5.49 -3.80
CA VAL A 268 20.59 -6.59 -2.84
C VAL A 268 20.65 -6.07 -1.42
N TYR A 269 19.70 -6.53 -0.61
CA TYR A 269 19.67 -6.33 0.82
C TYR A 269 19.72 -7.71 1.50
N ILE A 270 20.68 -7.98 2.38
CA ILE A 270 20.76 -9.23 3.15
C ILE A 270 20.74 -8.91 4.63
N GLU A 271 19.83 -9.51 5.36
CA GLU A 271 19.70 -9.30 6.80
C GLU A 271 19.51 -10.60 7.59
N ARG A 272 20.02 -10.60 8.83
CA ARG A 272 19.85 -11.70 9.79
C ARG A 272 20.29 -13.04 9.17
N ALA A 273 21.49 -13.05 8.62
CA ALA A 273 22.03 -14.20 7.91
C ALA A 273 23.16 -14.88 8.68
N LEU A 274 23.33 -16.18 8.44
CA LEU A 274 24.43 -17.00 8.95
C LEU A 274 25.16 -17.65 7.79
N PHE A 275 26.44 -17.37 7.63
CA PHE A 275 27.31 -17.97 6.63
C PHE A 275 28.37 -18.82 7.32
N GLU A 276 28.29 -20.14 7.16
CA GLU A 276 29.16 -21.13 7.81
C GLU A 276 30.00 -21.89 6.78
N ASN A 277 31.32 -21.95 7.00
CA ASN A 277 32.26 -22.68 6.16
C ASN A 277 32.14 -22.30 4.67
N VAL A 278 32.01 -21.00 4.41
CA VAL A 278 32.03 -20.46 3.06
C VAL A 278 33.50 -20.31 2.63
N SER A 279 33.95 -21.11 1.66
CA SER A 279 35.38 -21.32 1.45
C SER A 279 36.11 -20.20 0.70
N ASP A 280 35.39 -19.34 -0.04
CA ASP A 280 35.97 -18.25 -0.83
C ASP A 280 35.53 -16.88 -0.29
N ALA A 281 34.25 -16.51 -0.45
CA ALA A 281 33.75 -15.21 0.00
C ALA A 281 32.27 -15.26 0.39
N ALA A 282 31.85 -14.47 1.37
CA ALA A 282 30.42 -14.28 1.65
C ALA A 282 29.72 -13.60 0.48
N VAL A 283 30.19 -12.42 0.04
CA VAL A 283 29.61 -11.70 -1.11
C VAL A 283 30.68 -11.33 -2.13
N LYS A 284 30.41 -11.55 -3.43
CA LYS A 284 31.24 -11.07 -4.54
C LYS A 284 30.50 -10.03 -5.37
N ILE A 285 31.05 -8.82 -5.44
CA ILE A 285 30.51 -7.68 -6.19
C ILE A 285 31.20 -7.60 -7.56
N ALA A 286 30.42 -7.50 -8.63
CA ALA A 286 30.93 -7.52 -10.00
C ALA A 286 31.19 -6.14 -10.63
N VAL A 287 30.61 -5.06 -10.07
CA VAL A 287 30.74 -3.70 -10.62
C VAL A 287 31.00 -2.67 -9.51
N GLU A 288 31.83 -1.67 -9.80
CA GLU A 288 32.26 -0.63 -8.85
C GLU A 288 32.03 0.78 -9.41
N GLY A 289 31.76 1.74 -8.53
CA GLY A 289 31.73 3.17 -8.88
C GLY A 289 30.49 3.65 -9.63
N ILE A 290 29.42 2.84 -9.68
CA ILE A 290 28.17 3.20 -10.37
C ILE A 290 27.03 3.46 -9.38
N ALA A 291 26.18 4.43 -9.71
CA ALA A 291 25.04 4.87 -8.88
C ALA A 291 23.96 3.80 -8.63
N THR A 292 23.97 2.72 -9.41
CA THR A 292 22.86 1.76 -9.47
C THR A 292 23.21 0.37 -8.95
N ASN A 293 24.41 0.20 -8.41
CA ASN A 293 24.77 -1.00 -7.66
C ASN A 293 24.50 -0.72 -6.18
N LEU A 294 23.48 -1.37 -5.60
CA LEU A 294 22.96 -1.07 -4.27
C LEU A 294 23.11 -2.31 -3.40
N ILE A 295 24.20 -2.40 -2.62
CA ILE A 295 24.50 -3.58 -1.80
C ILE A 295 24.44 -3.20 -0.33
N ASN A 296 23.62 -3.91 0.43
CA ASN A 296 23.45 -3.73 1.87
C ASN A 296 23.48 -5.07 2.59
N LEU A 297 24.31 -5.21 3.63
CA LEU A 297 24.35 -6.36 4.53
C LEU A 297 24.16 -5.86 5.96
N GLN A 298 23.19 -6.42 6.69
CA GLN A 298 22.85 -6.01 8.05
C GLN A 298 22.76 -7.23 8.96
N ASP A 299 23.53 -7.24 10.04
CA ASP A 299 23.56 -8.37 10.99
C ASP A 299 23.80 -9.74 10.31
N VAL A 300 24.90 -9.84 9.56
CA VAL A 300 25.31 -11.09 8.90
C VAL A 300 26.45 -11.72 9.68
N THR A 301 26.19 -12.87 10.30
CA THR A 301 27.21 -13.61 11.05
C THR A 301 27.94 -14.59 10.15
N CYS A 302 29.27 -14.51 10.15
CA CYS A 302 30.14 -15.38 9.38
C CYS A 302 30.98 -16.26 10.31
N SER A 303 31.08 -17.55 10.01
CA SER A 303 31.92 -18.53 10.70
C SER A 303 32.76 -19.29 9.68
N ASN A 304 34.09 -19.24 9.82
CA ASN A 304 35.05 -19.80 8.86
C ASN A 304 34.84 -19.27 7.42
N VAL A 305 34.69 -17.96 7.28
CA VAL A 305 34.53 -17.28 5.97
C VAL A 305 35.70 -16.31 5.76
N PRO A 306 36.64 -16.59 4.84
CA PRO A 306 37.91 -15.86 4.77
C PRO A 306 37.79 -14.45 4.19
N VAL A 307 36.76 -14.18 3.38
CA VAL A 307 36.47 -12.85 2.79
C VAL A 307 35.00 -12.52 3.01
N ALA A 308 34.74 -11.37 3.64
CA ALA A 308 33.37 -10.89 3.85
C ALA A 308 32.79 -10.34 2.54
N VAL A 309 33.51 -9.42 1.90
CA VAL A 309 33.11 -8.85 0.61
C VAL A 309 34.32 -8.80 -0.32
N TYR A 310 34.16 -9.31 -1.53
CA TYR A 310 35.17 -9.28 -2.57
C TYR A 310 34.70 -8.46 -3.77
N TYR A 311 35.51 -7.51 -4.21
CA TYR A 311 35.26 -6.71 -5.40
C TYR A 311 36.01 -7.32 -6.58
N LYS A 312 35.29 -7.83 -7.58
CA LYS A 312 35.89 -8.49 -8.74
C LYS A 312 36.79 -7.54 -9.56
N PRO A 313 36.38 -6.30 -9.89
CA PRO A 313 37.19 -5.41 -10.75
C PRO A 313 38.50 -4.96 -10.09
N SER A 314 38.42 -4.38 -8.87
CA SER A 314 39.59 -3.89 -8.13
C SER A 314 40.39 -5.00 -7.44
N ARG A 315 39.83 -6.21 -7.33
CA ARG A 315 40.35 -7.33 -6.53
C ARG A 315 40.50 -7.00 -5.04
N LYS A 316 39.79 -5.98 -4.56
CA LYS A 316 39.75 -5.62 -3.14
C LYS A 316 39.02 -6.70 -2.35
N ALA A 317 39.59 -7.12 -1.23
CA ALA A 317 38.99 -8.07 -0.30
C ALA A 317 38.80 -7.43 1.08
N VAL A 318 37.54 -7.25 1.48
CA VAL A 318 37.16 -6.85 2.84
C VAL A 318 37.06 -8.11 3.69
N ARG A 319 37.84 -8.18 4.77
CA ARG A 319 37.95 -9.38 5.61
C ARG A 319 37.39 -9.13 7.00
N GLY A 320 36.75 -10.14 7.58
CA GLY A 320 36.43 -10.14 9.00
C GLY A 320 37.63 -10.53 9.86
N THR A 321 37.54 -10.25 11.16
CA THR A 321 38.60 -10.56 12.13
C THR A 321 38.23 -11.82 12.93
N GLY A 322 39.15 -12.78 13.00
CA GLY A 322 38.96 -14.03 13.77
C GLY A 322 38.27 -15.15 13.01
N LYS A 323 38.00 -16.29 13.69
CA LYS A 323 37.31 -17.46 13.10
C LYS A 323 35.82 -17.22 12.89
N ALA A 324 35.22 -16.31 13.66
CA ALA A 324 33.84 -15.89 13.50
C ALA A 324 33.74 -14.38 13.72
N TYR A 325 32.89 -13.72 12.92
CA TYR A 325 32.63 -12.28 12.98
C TYR A 325 31.20 -11.98 12.57
N ASN A 326 30.69 -10.81 12.94
CA ASN A 326 29.42 -10.27 12.53
C ASN A 326 29.67 -9.02 11.67
N ILE A 327 29.14 -9.01 10.45
CA ILE A 327 29.01 -7.82 9.63
C ILE A 327 27.80 -7.08 10.19
N LYS A 328 28.07 -6.13 11.09
CA LYS A 328 26.98 -5.39 11.74
C LYS A 328 26.29 -4.51 10.71
N SER A 329 27.07 -3.82 9.91
CA SER A 329 26.61 -3.09 8.72
C SER A 329 27.67 -3.14 7.61
N PHE A 330 27.21 -3.34 6.39
CA PHE A 330 28.01 -3.10 5.18
C PHE A 330 27.11 -2.48 4.13
N THR A 331 27.59 -1.41 3.49
CA THR A 331 26.84 -0.63 2.51
C THR A 331 27.77 -0.22 1.39
N TYR A 332 27.36 -0.39 0.13
CA TYR A 332 28.09 0.09 -1.03
C TYR A 332 27.13 0.68 -2.08
N GLY A 333 27.30 1.98 -2.37
CA GLY A 333 26.45 2.74 -3.29
C GLY A 333 26.29 4.20 -2.85
N ILE A 334 25.31 4.93 -3.41
CA ILE A 334 25.02 6.33 -3.04
C ILE A 334 24.47 6.41 -1.61
N THR A 335 25.22 7.09 -0.74
CA THR A 335 24.91 7.24 0.69
C THR A 335 24.68 8.70 1.05
N TYR A 336 23.64 8.94 1.87
CA TYR A 336 23.36 10.19 2.56
C TYR A 336 23.51 9.97 4.08
N ASP A 337 24.33 10.80 4.74
CA ASP A 337 24.43 10.81 6.22
C ASP A 337 23.22 11.50 6.88
N ALA A 338 22.64 12.48 6.19
CA ALA A 338 21.40 13.20 6.48
C ALA A 338 20.77 13.67 5.16
N ALA A 339 19.48 14.01 5.12
CA ALA A 339 18.82 14.43 3.88
C ALA A 339 19.29 15.79 3.32
N ASP A 340 19.85 16.66 4.16
CA ASP A 340 20.46 17.93 3.76
C ASP A 340 21.95 17.81 3.41
N ALA A 341 22.54 16.61 3.51
CA ALA A 341 23.94 16.36 3.19
C ALA A 341 24.15 16.06 1.70
N GLU A 342 25.37 16.32 1.22
CA GLU A 342 25.78 15.96 -0.15
C GLU A 342 25.93 14.42 -0.30
N PRO A 343 25.33 13.81 -1.34
CA PRO A 343 25.48 12.37 -1.58
C PRO A 343 26.87 12.01 -2.09
N SER A 344 27.32 10.80 -1.75
CA SER A 344 28.52 10.22 -2.36
C SER A 344 28.42 8.71 -2.52
N ILE A 345 29.08 8.16 -3.55
CA ILE A 345 29.26 6.71 -3.69
C ILE A 345 30.41 6.30 -2.78
N ARG A 346 30.12 5.47 -1.78
CA ARG A 346 31.16 4.98 -0.86
C ARG A 346 30.80 3.63 -0.23
N GLU A 347 31.82 3.04 0.37
CA GLU A 347 31.71 1.89 1.26
C GLU A 347 31.54 2.38 2.70
N VAL A 348 30.54 1.88 3.41
CA VAL A 348 30.42 1.99 4.88
C VAL A 348 30.46 0.56 5.42
N CYS A 349 31.35 0.29 6.37
CA CYS A 349 31.59 -1.07 6.84
C CYS A 349 31.90 -1.09 8.34
N GLU A 350 31.14 -1.88 9.08
CA GLU A 350 31.35 -2.22 10.48
C GLU A 350 31.33 -3.74 10.64
N ILE A 351 32.48 -4.33 10.98
CA ILE A 351 32.63 -5.77 11.20
C ILE A 351 33.27 -6.00 12.56
N ASN A 352 32.57 -6.78 13.39
CA ASN A 352 32.96 -7.03 14.77
C ASN A 352 33.27 -8.53 14.96
N PRO A 353 34.37 -8.92 15.64
CA PRO A 353 34.61 -10.32 15.98
C PRO A 353 33.52 -10.83 16.93
N VAL A 354 33.14 -12.11 16.80
CA VAL A 354 32.22 -12.76 17.75
C VAL A 354 32.88 -13.98 18.38
N ALA A 355 32.66 -14.18 19.68
CA ALA A 355 33.29 -15.28 20.42
C ALA A 355 32.81 -16.66 19.92
N LYS A 356 31.52 -16.75 19.55
CA LYS A 356 30.89 -17.96 19.04
C LYS A 356 29.75 -17.59 18.09
N ALA A 357 29.78 -18.11 16.87
CA ALA A 357 28.67 -17.98 15.94
C ALA A 357 27.48 -18.86 16.37
N PRO A 358 26.23 -18.47 16.08
CA PRO A 358 25.08 -19.36 16.22
C PRO A 358 25.21 -20.54 15.25
N THR A 359 24.51 -21.64 15.55
CA THR A 359 24.49 -22.85 14.70
C THR A 359 23.29 -22.91 13.75
N SER A 360 22.37 -21.95 13.88
CA SER A 360 21.14 -21.85 13.10
C SER A 360 20.62 -20.42 13.11
N VAL A 361 19.82 -20.09 12.10
CA VAL A 361 19.04 -18.85 12.05
C VAL A 361 17.61 -19.18 12.48
N ALA A 362 17.03 -18.37 13.37
CA ALA A 362 15.63 -18.54 13.75
C ALA A 362 14.72 -18.11 12.59
N LYS A 363 13.68 -18.90 12.32
CA LYS A 363 12.65 -18.52 11.34
C LYS A 363 12.01 -17.20 11.74
N ASP A 364 11.83 -16.33 10.77
CA ASP A 364 11.20 -15.03 10.97
C ASP A 364 9.67 -15.09 10.85
N LEU A 365 9.16 -15.98 10.00
CA LEU A 365 7.75 -16.13 9.75
C LEU A 365 7.13 -17.16 10.70
N ARG A 366 5.94 -16.83 11.22
CA ARG A 366 5.18 -17.75 12.06
C ARG A 366 4.51 -18.83 11.20
N PRO A 367 4.38 -20.06 11.70
CA PRO A 367 3.57 -21.08 11.04
C PRO A 367 2.07 -20.79 11.19
N LEU A 368 1.27 -21.31 10.26
CA LEU A 368 -0.17 -21.45 10.45
C LEU A 368 -0.47 -22.47 11.57
N PRO A 369 -1.63 -22.38 12.25
CA PRO A 369 -2.09 -23.41 13.17
C PRO A 369 -2.17 -24.78 12.50
N GLY A 370 -1.96 -25.87 13.26
CA GLY A 370 -2.06 -27.24 12.74
C GLY A 370 -3.45 -27.55 12.17
N MET A 371 -3.49 -28.25 11.03
CA MET A 371 -4.74 -28.53 10.30
C MET A 371 -5.78 -29.30 11.11
N GLU A 372 -5.37 -30.05 12.14
CA GLU A 372 -6.27 -30.73 13.06
C GLU A 372 -7.17 -29.79 13.87
N THR A 373 -6.84 -28.49 13.91
CA THR A 373 -7.64 -27.46 14.59
C THR A 373 -8.61 -26.73 13.66
N TRP A 374 -8.53 -26.95 12.35
CA TRP A 374 -9.27 -26.18 11.36
C TRP A 374 -10.71 -26.68 11.27
N VAL A 375 -11.68 -25.77 11.33
CA VAL A 375 -13.09 -26.05 11.03
C VAL A 375 -13.52 -25.31 9.76
N SER A 376 -14.30 -25.94 8.89
CA SER A 376 -14.75 -25.29 7.67
C SER A 376 -15.91 -24.34 7.96
N VAL A 377 -15.87 -23.11 7.43
CA VAL A 377 -17.02 -22.19 7.54
C VAL A 377 -18.30 -22.75 6.88
N ARG A 378 -18.16 -23.68 5.92
CA ARG A 378 -19.30 -24.37 5.31
C ARG A 378 -20.08 -25.23 6.30
N ASP A 379 -19.43 -25.74 7.35
CA ASP A 379 -20.09 -26.49 8.44
C ASP A 379 -21.03 -25.61 9.27
N TYR A 380 -20.88 -24.28 9.15
CA TYR A 380 -21.70 -23.26 9.80
C TYR A 380 -22.76 -22.66 8.87
N GLY A 381 -22.87 -23.16 7.64
CA GLY A 381 -23.91 -22.78 6.67
C GLY A 381 -23.47 -21.78 5.61
N ALA A 382 -22.18 -21.41 5.55
CA ALA A 382 -21.68 -20.53 4.49
C ALA A 382 -21.76 -21.20 3.11
N VAL A 383 -22.26 -20.48 2.11
CA VAL A 383 -22.50 -20.98 0.75
C VAL A 383 -21.33 -20.63 -0.18
N GLY A 384 -20.85 -19.40 -0.15
CA GLY A 384 -19.72 -18.95 -0.97
C GLY A 384 -20.05 -18.74 -2.45
N ASP A 385 -21.29 -18.35 -2.79
CA ASP A 385 -21.77 -18.14 -4.17
C ASP A 385 -21.69 -16.67 -4.65
N GLY A 386 -21.31 -15.74 -3.78
CA GLY A 386 -21.21 -14.30 -4.02
C GLY A 386 -22.53 -13.55 -3.93
N VAL A 387 -23.63 -14.23 -3.55
CA VAL A 387 -25.00 -13.70 -3.54
C VAL A 387 -25.66 -13.88 -2.18
N THR A 388 -25.58 -15.10 -1.64
CA THR A 388 -26.08 -15.47 -0.32
C THR A 388 -25.33 -14.69 0.76
N ASP A 389 -26.06 -14.09 1.69
CA ASP A 389 -25.45 -13.44 2.86
C ASP A 389 -24.83 -14.50 3.77
N ASP A 390 -23.51 -14.58 3.77
CA ASP A 390 -22.74 -15.54 4.54
C ASP A 390 -22.31 -14.98 5.91
N THR A 391 -22.65 -13.72 6.24
CA THR A 391 -22.12 -13.03 7.43
C THR A 391 -22.39 -13.81 8.71
N ALA A 392 -23.64 -14.24 8.93
CA ALA A 392 -24.04 -14.96 10.13
C ALA A 392 -23.33 -16.33 10.29
N ALA A 393 -22.99 -17.00 9.19
CA ALA A 393 -22.25 -18.26 9.23
C ALA A 393 -20.81 -18.04 9.72
N PHE A 394 -20.16 -16.96 9.26
CA PHE A 394 -18.84 -16.58 9.76
C PHE A 394 -18.86 -16.16 11.23
N GLU A 395 -19.83 -15.33 11.63
CA GLU A 395 -19.97 -14.92 13.03
C GLU A 395 -20.14 -16.13 13.96
N LYS A 396 -20.95 -17.12 13.56
CA LYS A 396 -21.13 -18.36 14.31
C LYS A 396 -19.84 -19.18 14.38
N ALA A 397 -19.14 -19.34 13.25
CA ALA A 397 -17.87 -20.07 13.21
C ALA A 397 -16.81 -19.43 14.13
N ILE A 398 -16.72 -18.10 14.13
CA ILE A 398 -15.81 -17.31 14.98
C ILE A 398 -16.20 -17.39 16.47
N ALA A 399 -17.48 -17.41 16.79
CA ALA A 399 -17.94 -17.53 18.17
C ALA A 399 -17.62 -18.90 18.79
N GLU A 400 -17.61 -19.95 17.98
CA GLU A 400 -17.42 -21.34 18.44
C GLU A 400 -15.98 -21.83 18.29
N ASN A 401 -15.13 -21.19 17.48
CA ASN A 401 -13.79 -21.70 17.14
C ASN A 401 -12.76 -20.58 16.92
N GLU A 402 -11.49 -20.92 17.14
CA GLU A 402 -10.38 -20.00 16.85
C GLU A 402 -9.91 -20.09 15.40
N VAL A 403 -9.92 -21.28 14.78
CA VAL A 403 -9.31 -21.52 13.46
C VAL A 403 -10.35 -21.93 12.42
N ILE A 404 -10.69 -21.00 11.53
CA ILE A 404 -11.72 -21.18 10.50
C ILE A 404 -11.04 -21.29 9.13
N TYR A 405 -11.21 -22.44 8.51
CA TYR A 405 -10.87 -22.69 7.12
C TYR A 405 -11.95 -22.12 6.19
N VAL A 406 -11.50 -21.32 5.22
CA VAL A 406 -12.34 -20.66 4.22
C VAL A 406 -12.01 -21.31 2.86
N PRO A 407 -12.78 -22.33 2.43
CA PRO A 407 -12.56 -22.97 1.15
C PRO A 407 -12.88 -22.02 -0.01
N THR A 408 -12.50 -22.41 -1.23
CA THR A 408 -12.83 -21.65 -2.44
C THR A 408 -14.33 -21.31 -2.50
N GLY A 409 -14.62 -20.04 -2.77
CA GLY A 409 -15.95 -19.44 -2.65
C GLY A 409 -15.87 -17.91 -2.58
N TRP A 410 -16.91 -17.23 -3.05
CA TRP A 410 -17.07 -15.79 -2.86
C TRP A 410 -18.17 -15.58 -1.81
N TYR A 411 -17.83 -15.02 -0.66
CA TYR A 411 -18.71 -14.96 0.50
C TYR A 411 -19.20 -13.52 0.67
N ARG A 412 -20.50 -13.30 0.42
CA ARG A 412 -21.07 -11.95 0.54
C ARG A 412 -21.23 -11.60 2.02
N LEU A 413 -20.71 -10.44 2.41
CA LEU A 413 -20.94 -9.87 3.73
C LEU A 413 -21.91 -8.69 3.63
N THR A 414 -22.85 -8.57 4.56
CA THR A 414 -23.84 -7.47 4.58
C THR A 414 -23.57 -6.44 5.67
N HIS A 415 -22.64 -6.74 6.58
CA HIS A 415 -22.16 -5.85 7.64
C HIS A 415 -20.77 -6.28 8.10
N THR A 416 -20.12 -5.48 8.96
CA THR A 416 -18.75 -5.72 9.43
C THR A 416 -18.61 -7.10 10.09
N LEU A 417 -17.73 -7.93 9.53
CA LEU A 417 -17.30 -9.16 10.17
C LEU A 417 -16.22 -8.86 11.21
N LYS A 418 -16.55 -9.08 12.49
CA LYS A 418 -15.63 -8.85 13.61
C LYS A 418 -14.91 -10.14 14.01
N MET A 419 -13.59 -10.08 14.06
CA MET A 419 -12.76 -11.16 14.58
C MET A 419 -12.76 -11.16 16.11
N GLY A 420 -12.74 -12.34 16.73
CA GLY A 420 -12.42 -12.50 18.15
C GLY A 420 -10.92 -12.33 18.40
N PRO A 421 -10.46 -12.34 19.67
CA PRO A 421 -9.06 -12.06 20.02
C PRO A 421 -8.04 -13.03 19.43
N ASN A 422 -8.42 -14.29 19.16
CA ASN A 422 -7.53 -15.34 18.64
C ASN A 422 -7.95 -15.86 17.25
N THR A 423 -8.92 -15.22 16.59
CA THR A 423 -9.49 -15.72 15.33
C THR A 423 -8.44 -15.81 14.21
N LYS A 424 -8.42 -16.93 13.52
CA LYS A 424 -7.58 -17.25 12.37
C LYS A 424 -8.50 -17.59 11.19
N LEU A 425 -8.49 -16.77 10.14
CA LEU A 425 -9.21 -17.01 8.90
C LEU A 425 -8.22 -17.48 7.84
N ILE A 426 -8.37 -18.71 7.37
CA ILE A 426 -7.38 -19.38 6.51
C ILE A 426 -8.05 -19.81 5.20
N GLY A 427 -7.82 -19.06 4.14
CA GLY A 427 -7.97 -19.48 2.75
C GLY A 427 -6.61 -19.88 2.15
N LEU A 428 -6.64 -20.52 0.98
CA LEU A 428 -5.43 -21.00 0.29
C LEU A 428 -5.28 -20.45 -1.14
N HIS A 429 -6.17 -19.54 -1.54
CA HIS A 429 -6.07 -18.83 -2.82
C HIS A 429 -6.81 -17.49 -2.74
N THR A 430 -6.05 -16.39 -2.69
CA THR A 430 -6.58 -15.03 -2.47
C THR A 430 -7.67 -14.60 -3.44
N TYR A 431 -7.62 -15.06 -4.70
CA TYR A 431 -8.68 -14.76 -5.68
C TYR A 431 -9.85 -15.77 -5.69
N ALA A 432 -9.64 -17.00 -5.21
CA ALA A 432 -10.64 -18.05 -5.27
C ALA A 432 -11.52 -18.05 -4.01
N SER A 433 -10.93 -17.72 -2.87
CA SER A 433 -11.61 -17.45 -1.60
C SER A 433 -11.66 -15.93 -1.39
N GLN A 434 -12.84 -15.32 -1.47
CA GLN A 434 -12.99 -13.87 -1.33
C GLN A 434 -14.14 -13.49 -0.40
N PHE A 435 -13.94 -12.45 0.39
CA PHE A 435 -15.04 -11.68 0.94
C PHE A 435 -15.49 -10.64 -0.09
N VAL A 436 -16.79 -10.58 -0.37
CA VAL A 436 -17.36 -9.64 -1.35
C VAL A 436 -18.47 -8.78 -0.74
N LEU A 437 -18.55 -7.51 -1.13
CA LEU A 437 -19.75 -6.68 -0.98
C LEU A 437 -20.49 -6.62 -2.31
N THR A 438 -21.82 -6.53 -2.26
CA THR A 438 -22.56 -6.04 -3.43
C THR A 438 -22.38 -4.54 -3.56
N GLU A 439 -22.58 -4.03 -4.77
CA GLU A 439 -22.62 -2.59 -4.99
C GLU A 439 -23.75 -1.96 -4.17
N SER A 440 -23.43 -0.89 -3.43
CA SER A 440 -24.37 -0.22 -2.53
C SER A 440 -24.98 -1.08 -1.44
N GLU A 441 -24.16 -1.92 -0.81
CA GLU A 441 -24.55 -2.68 0.38
C GLU A 441 -24.91 -1.70 1.52
N PRO A 442 -26.14 -1.70 2.05
CA PRO A 442 -26.64 -0.63 2.91
C PRO A 442 -25.77 -0.26 4.13
N ALA A 443 -25.10 -1.23 4.75
CA ALA A 443 -24.23 -0.98 5.90
C ALA A 443 -22.96 -0.17 5.56
N PHE A 444 -22.55 -0.16 4.29
CA PHE A 444 -21.31 0.44 3.79
C PHE A 444 -21.57 1.64 2.86
N SER A 445 -22.83 2.01 2.68
CA SER A 445 -23.26 3.05 1.74
C SER A 445 -23.56 4.40 2.38
N GLY A 446 -23.61 5.41 1.52
CA GLY A 446 -24.11 6.75 1.85
C GLY A 446 -23.10 7.63 2.56
N PHE A 447 -23.58 8.74 3.13
CA PHE A 447 -22.75 9.67 3.88
C PHE A 447 -22.48 9.16 5.31
N GLY A 448 -21.22 8.96 5.70
CA GLY A 448 -20.93 8.35 7.00
C GLY A 448 -19.44 8.21 7.35
N ALA A 449 -19.14 7.93 8.62
CA ALA A 449 -17.79 7.53 9.04
C ALA A 449 -17.37 6.20 8.35
N PRO A 450 -16.06 5.90 8.25
CA PRO A 450 -15.58 4.64 7.67
C PRO A 450 -16.16 3.41 8.38
N VAL A 451 -16.52 2.40 7.60
CA VAL A 451 -17.07 1.11 8.06
C VAL A 451 -16.22 0.00 7.47
N PRO A 452 -15.48 -0.74 8.31
CA PRO A 452 -14.67 -1.86 7.84
C PRO A 452 -15.52 -3.05 7.44
N MET A 453 -15.19 -3.69 6.33
CA MET A 453 -15.79 -4.95 5.92
C MET A 453 -15.34 -6.09 6.85
N VAL A 454 -14.04 -6.14 7.15
CA VAL A 454 -13.47 -7.03 8.17
C VAL A 454 -12.75 -6.19 9.22
N GLU A 455 -13.00 -6.46 10.50
CA GLU A 455 -12.37 -5.77 11.63
C GLU A 455 -11.70 -6.77 12.58
N SER A 456 -10.40 -6.60 12.80
CA SER A 456 -9.65 -7.43 13.74
C SER A 456 -9.75 -6.93 15.19
N TYR A 457 -9.51 -7.83 16.14
CA TYR A 457 -9.64 -7.51 17.56
C TYR A 457 -8.46 -6.63 18.04
N PRO A 458 -8.71 -5.52 18.78
CA PRO A 458 -7.64 -4.68 19.31
C PRO A 458 -6.65 -5.46 20.20
N GLY A 459 -5.37 -5.47 19.83
CA GLY A 459 -4.32 -6.22 20.51
C GLY A 459 -4.42 -7.74 20.38
N GLY A 460 -5.33 -8.27 19.55
CA GLY A 460 -5.53 -9.71 19.37
C GLY A 460 -4.36 -10.41 18.67
N ASP A 461 -4.30 -11.73 18.81
CA ASP A 461 -3.47 -12.60 17.98
C ASP A 461 -4.32 -13.12 16.81
N ASN A 462 -4.56 -12.30 15.79
CA ASN A 462 -5.33 -12.71 14.61
C ASN A 462 -4.46 -13.19 13.44
N ILE A 463 -5.01 -14.07 12.59
CA ILE A 463 -4.44 -14.41 11.28
C ILE A 463 -5.48 -14.19 10.19
N LEU A 464 -5.09 -13.53 9.09
CA LEU A 464 -5.83 -13.53 7.83
C LEU A 464 -4.90 -14.03 6.72
N ASN A 465 -5.19 -15.21 6.16
CA ASN A 465 -4.32 -15.87 5.19
C ASN A 465 -5.08 -16.24 3.92
N GLY A 466 -4.56 -15.89 2.74
CA GLY A 466 -5.01 -16.45 1.46
C GLY A 466 -6.46 -16.14 1.07
N ILE A 467 -6.96 -14.98 1.50
CA ILE A 467 -8.34 -14.51 1.26
C ILE A 467 -8.29 -13.13 0.62
N GLY A 468 -9.04 -12.92 -0.46
CA GLY A 468 -9.21 -11.62 -1.10
C GLY A 468 -10.38 -10.84 -0.51
N ILE A 469 -10.32 -9.51 -0.66
CA ILE A 469 -11.33 -8.58 -0.18
C ILE A 469 -11.78 -7.69 -1.34
N PHE A 470 -13.05 -7.78 -1.70
CA PHE A 470 -13.69 -6.94 -2.72
C PHE A 470 -14.79 -6.10 -2.07
N SER A 471 -14.53 -4.81 -1.89
CA SER A 471 -15.46 -3.86 -1.26
C SER A 471 -16.51 -3.28 -2.23
N GLY A 472 -16.60 -3.75 -3.47
CA GLY A 472 -17.43 -3.12 -4.51
C GLY A 472 -16.83 -1.80 -5.00
N ALA A 473 -17.50 -1.09 -5.91
CA ALA A 473 -17.11 0.25 -6.36
C ALA A 473 -17.89 1.36 -5.64
N TYR A 474 -19.18 1.12 -5.40
CA TYR A 474 -20.16 2.04 -4.84
C TYR A 474 -20.49 1.67 -3.40
N ASN A 475 -19.50 1.62 -2.52
CA ASN A 475 -19.71 1.48 -1.08
C ASN A 475 -18.92 2.59 -0.37
N TYR A 476 -19.50 3.80 -0.34
CA TYR A 476 -18.72 5.02 -0.07
C TYR A 476 -18.07 5.06 1.32
N ARG A 477 -18.57 4.26 2.26
CA ARG A 477 -18.03 4.18 3.62
C ARG A 477 -17.07 3.00 3.80
N ALA A 478 -16.91 2.14 2.81
CA ALA A 478 -16.14 0.92 2.96
C ALA A 478 -14.67 1.19 3.29
N VAL A 479 -14.17 0.44 4.26
CA VAL A 479 -12.75 0.10 4.44
C VAL A 479 -12.64 -1.41 4.21
N GLY A 480 -11.68 -1.89 3.42
CA GLY A 480 -11.54 -3.32 3.16
C GLY A 480 -11.24 -4.12 4.43
N LEU A 481 -10.13 -3.80 5.08
CA LEU A 481 -9.69 -4.43 6.33
C LEU A 481 -9.25 -3.37 7.33
N LYS A 482 -9.84 -3.38 8.53
CA LYS A 482 -9.32 -2.66 9.69
C LYS A 482 -8.57 -3.61 10.61
N TRP A 483 -7.26 -3.41 10.72
CA TRP A 483 -6.37 -4.25 11.51
C TRP A 483 -5.89 -3.52 12.77
N GLN A 484 -6.24 -4.08 13.93
CA GLN A 484 -5.92 -3.58 15.26
C GLN A 484 -5.16 -4.62 16.09
N SER A 485 -4.83 -5.76 15.49
CA SER A 485 -4.20 -6.90 16.16
C SER A 485 -2.77 -6.59 16.60
N GLY A 486 -2.29 -7.28 17.64
CA GLY A 486 -0.98 -7.04 18.25
C GLY A 486 0.24 -7.48 17.41
N ALA A 487 1.43 -7.36 17.99
CA ALA A 487 2.72 -7.58 17.33
C ALA A 487 2.97 -9.03 16.84
N ASP A 488 2.23 -10.00 17.36
CA ASP A 488 2.36 -11.41 16.95
C ASP A 488 1.39 -11.80 15.83
N SER A 489 0.43 -10.93 15.51
CA SER A 489 -0.60 -11.17 14.49
C SER A 489 -0.04 -11.24 13.06
N TYR A 490 -0.82 -11.78 12.11
CA TYR A 490 -0.32 -12.06 10.76
C TYR A 490 -1.35 -11.89 9.65
N ILE A 491 -0.98 -11.10 8.63
CA ILE A 491 -1.70 -11.00 7.35
C ILE A 491 -0.79 -11.60 6.28
N ASN A 492 -1.30 -12.55 5.50
CA ASN A 492 -0.53 -13.21 4.45
C ASN A 492 -1.37 -13.48 3.20
N ASP A 493 -0.83 -13.20 2.01
CA ASP A 493 -1.47 -13.56 0.74
C ASP A 493 -2.90 -12.99 0.61
N VAL A 494 -3.04 -11.70 0.92
CA VAL A 494 -4.33 -10.97 0.86
C VAL A 494 -4.32 -9.98 -0.30
N LYS A 495 -5.32 -10.09 -1.18
CA LYS A 495 -5.56 -9.19 -2.31
C LYS A 495 -6.75 -8.28 -2.01
N PHE A 496 -6.53 -6.96 -2.10
CA PHE A 496 -7.61 -6.00 -2.18
C PHE A 496 -7.99 -5.78 -3.66
N VAL A 497 -9.25 -6.07 -3.99
CA VAL A 497 -9.79 -6.12 -5.35
C VAL A 497 -10.64 -4.87 -5.59
N GLY A 498 -10.41 -4.15 -6.69
CA GLY A 498 -11.25 -2.98 -7.02
C GLY A 498 -10.84 -2.21 -8.27
N GLY A 499 -10.38 -2.91 -9.31
CA GLY A 499 -9.95 -2.27 -10.55
C GLY A 499 -8.98 -3.16 -11.31
N HIS A 500 -7.69 -2.93 -11.11
CA HIS A 500 -6.63 -3.62 -11.82
C HIS A 500 -6.32 -4.99 -11.20
N GLY A 501 -5.81 -5.93 -12.02
CA GLY A 501 -5.52 -7.29 -11.58
C GLY A 501 -6.76 -8.15 -11.28
N THR A 502 -7.97 -7.67 -11.63
CA THR A 502 -9.26 -8.36 -11.39
C THR A 502 -9.46 -9.52 -12.37
N LEU A 503 -9.93 -10.68 -11.86
CA LEU A 503 -10.36 -11.85 -12.63
C LEU A 503 -11.87 -12.04 -12.49
N ARG A 504 -12.50 -12.77 -13.41
CA ARG A 504 -13.94 -13.09 -13.35
C ARG A 504 -14.14 -14.60 -13.27
N LYS A 505 -15.02 -15.08 -12.38
CA LYS A 505 -15.48 -16.47 -12.40
C LYS A 505 -16.16 -16.75 -13.77
N PRO A 506 -15.88 -17.89 -14.42
CA PRO A 506 -16.62 -18.29 -15.61
C PRO A 506 -18.11 -18.41 -15.28
N VAL A 507 -18.98 -17.79 -16.09
CA VAL A 507 -20.43 -18.02 -16.01
C VAL A 507 -20.72 -19.34 -16.74
N PRO A 508 -21.49 -20.28 -16.17
CA PRO A 508 -21.95 -21.45 -16.90
C PRO A 508 -22.65 -21.00 -18.19
N VAL A 509 -22.11 -21.41 -19.33
CA VAL A 509 -22.73 -21.06 -20.62
C VAL A 509 -23.96 -21.95 -20.78
N ASP A 510 -25.15 -21.36 -20.88
CA ASP A 510 -26.31 -22.09 -21.39
C ASP A 510 -25.96 -22.62 -22.79
N PRO A 511 -25.95 -23.94 -23.03
CA PRO A 511 -25.60 -24.50 -24.33
C PRO A 511 -26.51 -24.03 -25.48
N ASN A 512 -27.67 -23.41 -25.18
CA ASN A 512 -28.58 -22.81 -26.15
C ASN A 512 -28.50 -21.28 -26.25
N ALA A 513 -27.72 -20.61 -25.38
CA ALA A 513 -27.52 -19.17 -25.48
C ALA A 513 -26.60 -18.85 -26.65
N GLN A 514 -27.00 -17.89 -27.50
CA GLN A 514 -26.08 -17.30 -28.47
C GLN A 514 -24.82 -16.84 -27.73
N PRO A 515 -23.61 -17.09 -28.27
CA PRO A 515 -22.37 -16.75 -27.60
C PRO A 515 -22.36 -15.25 -27.31
N ALA A 516 -22.54 -14.89 -26.04
CA ALA A 516 -22.16 -13.58 -25.57
C ALA A 516 -20.67 -13.46 -25.88
N VAL A 517 -20.32 -12.45 -26.69
CA VAL A 517 -18.93 -12.16 -27.06
C VAL A 517 -18.10 -12.20 -25.79
N ARG A 518 -17.23 -13.21 -25.69
CA ARG A 518 -16.25 -13.32 -24.61
C ARG A 518 -15.42 -12.05 -24.66
N ALA A 519 -15.69 -11.10 -23.78
CA ALA A 519 -14.84 -9.92 -23.57
C ALA A 519 -13.57 -10.35 -22.82
N GLY A 520 -12.80 -11.24 -23.43
CA GLY A 520 -11.40 -11.43 -23.10
C GLY A 520 -10.62 -10.28 -23.70
N SER A 521 -10.07 -9.42 -22.87
CA SER A 521 -8.77 -8.73 -23.03
C SER A 521 -8.34 -8.23 -24.44
N GLY A 522 -9.28 -7.91 -25.32
CA GLY A 522 -9.02 -7.55 -26.71
C GLY A 522 -9.86 -6.35 -27.11
N SER A 523 -9.21 -5.19 -27.20
CA SER A 523 -9.60 -4.03 -28.01
C SER A 523 -11.11 -3.86 -28.31
N MET A 524 -11.87 -3.21 -27.43
CA MET A 524 -13.07 -2.49 -27.88
C MET A 524 -12.70 -1.04 -28.20
N ARG A 525 -12.35 -0.79 -29.46
CA ARG A 525 -12.50 0.51 -30.10
C ARG A 525 -14.00 0.77 -30.25
N GLY A 526 -14.60 1.42 -29.25
CA GLY A 526 -15.99 1.85 -29.27
C GLY A 526 -16.21 2.96 -28.25
N PHE A 527 -16.22 4.21 -28.73
CA PHE A 527 -16.47 5.40 -27.92
C PHE A 527 -17.94 5.46 -27.49
N PHE A 528 -18.29 4.89 -26.34
CA PHE A 528 -19.51 5.28 -25.61
C PHE A 528 -19.20 5.52 -24.13
N ARG A 529 -19.42 6.77 -23.70
CA ARG A 529 -19.38 7.21 -22.30
C ARG A 529 -20.73 6.91 -21.66
N ALA A 530 -20.96 5.70 -21.19
CA ALA A 530 -22.05 5.46 -20.24
C ALA A 530 -21.51 5.78 -18.83
N PRO A 531 -22.28 6.47 -17.96
CA PRO A 531 -21.93 6.58 -16.56
C PRO A 531 -21.81 5.19 -15.93
N SER A 532 -20.78 4.99 -15.12
CA SER A 532 -20.67 3.76 -14.33
C SER A 532 -21.88 3.68 -13.38
N SER A 533 -22.39 2.47 -13.15
CA SER A 533 -23.54 2.22 -12.29
C SER A 533 -23.38 0.90 -11.53
N PRO A 534 -24.09 0.70 -10.41
CA PRO A 534 -24.04 -0.55 -9.65
C PRO A 534 -24.29 -1.81 -10.50
N THR A 535 -25.14 -1.73 -11.52
CA THR A 535 -25.50 -2.88 -12.38
C THR A 535 -24.70 -2.97 -13.68
N ALA A 536 -23.94 -1.92 -14.01
CA ALA A 536 -23.11 -1.86 -15.21
C ALA A 536 -21.86 -0.99 -14.97
N PRO A 537 -20.92 -1.45 -14.12
CA PRO A 537 -19.66 -0.73 -13.92
C PRO A 537 -18.86 -0.71 -15.22
N VAL A 538 -18.44 0.48 -15.66
CA VAL A 538 -17.79 0.68 -16.96
C VAL A 538 -16.28 0.50 -16.82
N TYR A 539 -15.78 -0.65 -17.27
CA TYR A 539 -14.37 -1.01 -17.29
C TYR A 539 -13.78 -0.79 -18.69
N VAL A 540 -13.52 0.46 -19.09
CA VAL A 540 -12.81 0.72 -20.36
C VAL A 540 -11.51 1.45 -20.08
N GLN A 541 -10.38 0.74 -20.23
CA GLN A 541 -9.01 1.29 -20.33
C GLN A 541 -8.74 2.46 -19.36
N GLY A 542 -8.77 2.20 -18.05
CA GLY A 542 -8.49 3.24 -17.07
C GLY A 542 -9.48 4.40 -17.14
N LYS A 543 -10.77 4.15 -17.35
CA LYS A 543 -11.80 5.19 -17.21
C LYS A 543 -12.99 4.64 -16.46
N ASP A 544 -12.72 4.02 -15.32
CA ASP A 544 -13.78 3.73 -14.39
C ASP A 544 -14.15 5.04 -13.68
N GLN A 545 -15.44 5.40 -13.74
CA GLN A 545 -15.94 6.65 -13.19
C GLN A 545 -16.29 6.52 -11.69
N ALA A 546 -16.17 5.32 -11.11
CA ALA A 546 -16.44 5.04 -9.70
C ALA A 546 -15.18 5.11 -8.82
N TRP A 547 -14.04 5.52 -9.38
CA TRP A 547 -12.79 5.67 -8.64
C TRP A 547 -12.88 6.65 -7.49
N ASP A 548 -12.02 6.41 -6.50
CA ASP A 548 -11.82 7.31 -5.37
C ASP A 548 -13.09 7.66 -4.59
N ASN A 549 -13.94 6.66 -4.36
CA ASN A 549 -15.21 6.85 -3.67
C ASN A 549 -15.27 6.16 -2.31
N GLN A 550 -14.23 5.42 -1.92
CA GLN A 550 -14.15 4.67 -0.66
C GLN A 550 -13.04 5.23 0.24
N TYR A 551 -12.96 4.70 1.46
CA TYR A 551 -11.85 4.99 2.36
C TYR A 551 -10.61 4.20 1.96
N TRP A 552 -10.12 3.24 2.75
CA TRP A 552 -8.83 2.60 2.50
C TRP A 552 -9.00 1.10 2.30
N SER A 553 -8.11 0.51 1.51
CA SER A 553 -8.09 -0.95 1.36
C SER A 553 -7.69 -1.61 2.68
N LEU A 554 -6.48 -1.29 3.18
CA LEU A 554 -5.98 -1.74 4.48
C LEU A 554 -5.77 -0.56 5.43
N TRP A 555 -6.47 -0.56 6.55
CA TRP A 555 -6.30 0.39 7.64
C TRP A 555 -5.75 -0.28 8.90
N ILE A 556 -4.47 -0.06 9.21
CA ILE A 556 -3.84 -0.53 10.43
C ILE A 556 -3.90 0.61 11.46
N THR A 557 -4.57 0.40 12.58
CA THR A 557 -4.84 1.49 13.53
C THR A 557 -5.01 1.01 14.97
N ASN A 558 -5.16 1.95 15.90
CA ASN A 558 -5.45 1.69 17.32
C ASN A 558 -4.49 0.67 17.95
N GLY A 559 -3.18 0.86 17.74
CA GLY A 559 -2.17 -0.07 18.23
C GLY A 559 -2.01 -1.36 17.41
N GLY A 560 -2.54 -1.42 16.19
CA GLY A 560 -2.31 -2.53 15.27
C GLY A 560 -0.85 -2.68 14.86
N GLY A 561 -0.39 -3.92 14.68
CA GLY A 561 0.96 -4.27 14.24
C GLY A 561 1.01 -5.69 13.67
N GLY A 562 2.13 -6.38 13.85
CA GLY A 562 2.30 -7.76 13.40
C GLY A 562 3.09 -7.90 12.10
N THR A 563 3.02 -9.09 11.52
CA THR A 563 3.66 -9.39 10.23
C THR A 563 2.62 -9.30 9.12
N ILE A 564 2.92 -8.51 8.08
CA ILE A 564 2.09 -8.37 6.87
C ILE A 564 2.95 -8.83 5.70
N LYS A 565 2.50 -9.83 4.94
CA LYS A 565 3.32 -10.43 3.88
C LYS A 565 2.49 -10.74 2.62
N ASP A 566 3.09 -10.58 1.45
CA ASP A 566 2.50 -10.89 0.16
C ASP A 566 1.09 -10.28 0.04
N VAL A 567 1.03 -8.96 0.20
CA VAL A 567 -0.23 -8.20 0.12
C VAL A 567 -0.19 -7.31 -1.11
N TRP A 568 -1.26 -7.36 -1.91
CA TRP A 568 -1.43 -6.49 -3.07
C TRP A 568 -2.72 -5.70 -2.94
N SER A 569 -2.62 -4.37 -3.07
CA SER A 569 -3.78 -3.52 -3.31
C SER A 569 -3.68 -2.93 -4.70
N ALA A 570 -4.68 -3.22 -5.54
CA ALA A 570 -4.89 -2.51 -6.81
C ALA A 570 -6.37 -2.11 -6.93
N ASP A 571 -6.84 -1.49 -5.86
CA ASP A 571 -8.21 -1.05 -5.67
C ASP A 571 -8.30 0.45 -5.96
N THR A 572 -8.75 0.75 -7.17
CA THR A 572 -8.89 2.12 -7.67
C THR A 572 -10.06 2.87 -7.01
N TYR A 573 -10.91 2.19 -6.25
CA TYR A 573 -12.03 2.78 -5.50
C TYR A 573 -11.59 3.37 -4.16
N ALA A 574 -10.54 2.80 -3.57
CA ALA A 574 -9.97 3.26 -2.31
C ALA A 574 -9.14 4.55 -2.47
N ALA A 575 -9.26 5.44 -1.48
CA ALA A 575 -8.43 6.62 -1.27
C ALA A 575 -6.94 6.28 -1.22
N ALA A 576 -6.61 5.17 -0.54
CA ALA A 576 -5.28 4.62 -0.46
C ALA A 576 -5.29 3.10 -0.24
N GLY A 577 -4.26 2.42 -0.74
CA GLY A 577 -4.10 0.99 -0.56
C GLY A 577 -3.70 0.61 0.86
N LEU A 578 -2.82 1.40 1.47
CA LEU A 578 -2.38 1.22 2.86
C LEU A 578 -2.52 2.52 3.64
N TYR A 579 -3.16 2.45 4.80
CA TYR A 579 -3.09 3.50 5.82
C TYR A 579 -2.70 2.91 7.17
N ILE A 580 -1.57 3.33 7.74
CA ILE A 580 -1.15 2.99 9.10
C ILE A 580 -1.28 4.24 9.98
N SER A 581 -1.94 4.12 11.12
CA SER A 581 -2.19 5.26 12.02
C SER A 581 -2.10 4.85 13.48
N GLU A 582 -1.74 5.79 14.36
CA GLU A 582 -1.88 5.67 15.82
C GLU A 582 -1.37 4.34 16.38
N THR A 583 -0.14 3.97 16.04
CA THR A 583 0.46 2.72 16.51
C THR A 583 1.96 2.85 16.76
N GLN A 584 2.38 2.30 17.89
CA GLN A 584 3.79 2.06 18.20
C GLN A 584 4.07 0.56 18.34
N THR A 585 3.05 -0.27 18.08
CA THR A 585 3.18 -1.72 18.10
C THR A 585 4.11 -2.12 16.96
N PRO A 586 5.14 -2.94 17.24
CA PRO A 586 6.06 -3.38 16.20
C PRO A 586 5.33 -4.02 15.03
N GLY A 587 5.68 -3.58 13.83
CA GLY A 587 5.11 -4.08 12.59
C GLY A 587 6.17 -4.33 11.54
N ARG A 588 5.91 -5.31 10.67
CA ARG A 588 6.78 -5.63 9.54
C ARG A 588 6.00 -5.96 8.30
N ILE A 589 6.48 -5.46 7.17
CA ILE A 589 5.89 -5.69 5.85
C ILE A 589 6.90 -6.42 4.98
N TYR A 590 6.48 -7.50 4.31
CA TYR A 590 7.28 -8.27 3.36
C TYR A 590 6.56 -8.37 2.02
N ALA A 591 7.17 -7.91 0.93
CA ALA A 591 6.58 -7.98 -0.42
C ALA A 591 5.14 -7.44 -0.48
N MET A 592 4.98 -6.14 -0.22
CA MET A 592 3.70 -5.46 -0.45
C MET A 592 3.77 -4.65 -1.75
N SER A 593 2.72 -4.79 -2.55
CA SER A 593 2.53 -4.04 -3.79
C SER A 593 1.29 -3.15 -3.65
N LEU A 594 1.46 -1.85 -3.90
CA LEU A 594 0.39 -0.85 -3.85
C LEU A 594 0.37 -0.14 -5.20
N GLU A 595 -0.72 -0.34 -5.94
CA GLU A 595 -0.77 0.04 -7.35
C GLU A 595 -2.08 0.74 -7.71
N HIS A 596 -1.97 1.80 -8.50
CA HIS A 596 -3.06 2.44 -9.25
C HIS A 596 -4.11 3.15 -8.39
N HIS A 597 -3.82 3.53 -7.15
CA HIS A 597 -4.76 4.35 -6.38
C HIS A 597 -4.81 5.77 -6.95
N VAL A 598 -5.92 6.48 -6.76
CA VAL A 598 -6.10 7.82 -7.36
C VAL A 598 -5.30 8.91 -6.63
N ARG A 599 -5.26 8.82 -5.29
CA ARG A 599 -4.74 9.89 -4.44
C ARG A 599 -3.42 9.54 -3.78
N SER A 600 -3.32 8.36 -3.16
CA SER A 600 -2.09 7.93 -2.51
C SER A 600 -1.99 6.43 -2.49
N GLU A 601 -0.81 5.87 -2.72
CA GLU A 601 -0.61 4.42 -2.58
C GLU A 601 -0.55 4.04 -1.10
N ALA A 602 0.26 4.75 -0.30
CA ALA A 602 0.41 4.54 1.13
C ALA A 602 0.35 5.82 1.98
N ARG A 603 -0.15 5.68 3.21
CA ARG A 603 -0.19 6.74 4.23
C ARG A 603 0.27 6.22 5.59
N MET A 604 1.01 7.05 6.34
CA MET A 604 1.36 6.81 7.74
C MET A 604 1.16 8.06 8.61
N THR A 605 0.57 7.90 9.80
CA THR A 605 0.37 9.00 10.76
C THR A 605 0.63 8.53 12.18
N ASN A 606 1.56 9.16 12.89
CA ASN A 606 1.92 8.82 14.28
C ASN A 606 2.33 7.35 14.45
N VAL A 607 3.14 6.84 13.52
CA VAL A 607 3.59 5.45 13.48
C VAL A 607 5.02 5.31 14.00
N ALA A 608 5.29 4.28 14.81
CA ALA A 608 6.64 3.93 15.23
C ALA A 608 6.94 2.43 15.27
N ASN A 609 8.22 2.06 15.13
CA ASN A 609 8.75 0.70 15.24
C ASN A 609 8.39 -0.22 14.07
N TRP A 610 8.48 0.26 12.83
CA TRP A 610 8.14 -0.52 11.64
C TRP A 610 9.34 -0.79 10.73
N LYS A 611 9.36 -2.00 10.16
CA LYS A 611 10.36 -2.39 9.17
C LYS A 611 9.72 -2.99 7.92
N ILE A 612 10.02 -2.43 6.76
CA ILE A 612 9.26 -2.59 5.53
C ILE A 612 10.21 -3.06 4.43
N TYR A 613 10.01 -4.27 3.93
CA TYR A 613 10.86 -4.92 2.94
C TYR A 613 10.14 -5.09 1.60
N CYS A 614 10.83 -4.74 0.51
CA CYS A 614 10.34 -4.90 -0.86
C CYS A 614 8.95 -4.27 -1.06
N LEU A 615 8.72 -3.09 -0.48
CA LEU A 615 7.53 -2.30 -0.78
C LEU A 615 7.65 -1.75 -2.20
N GLN A 616 6.63 -2.00 -3.02
CA GLN A 616 6.58 -1.55 -4.40
C GLN A 616 5.34 -0.68 -4.64
N PHE A 617 5.56 0.40 -5.38
CA PHE A 617 4.52 1.33 -5.81
C PHE A 617 4.40 1.37 -7.33
N GLU A 618 3.18 1.53 -7.86
CA GLU A 618 2.91 1.74 -9.29
C GLU A 618 1.85 2.81 -9.54
N GLU A 619 2.25 3.96 -10.09
CA GLU A 619 1.33 5.01 -10.55
C GLU A 619 0.79 4.69 -11.95
N GLU A 620 -0.54 4.67 -12.13
CA GLU A 620 -1.19 4.49 -13.44
C GLU A 620 -1.50 5.81 -14.15
N GLY A 621 -1.50 5.80 -15.48
CA GLY A 621 -1.57 7.01 -16.29
C GLY A 621 -2.92 7.72 -16.33
N THR A 622 -4.04 7.05 -16.02
CA THR A 622 -5.38 7.67 -16.17
C THR A 622 -6.02 8.06 -14.83
N GLU A 623 -6.09 7.14 -13.88
CA GLU A 623 -6.57 7.35 -12.50
C GLU A 623 -5.55 8.08 -11.63
N GLY A 624 -4.25 7.81 -11.85
CA GLY A 624 -3.19 8.16 -10.91
C GLY A 624 -2.29 9.34 -11.26
N PRO A 625 -2.56 10.26 -12.23
CA PRO A 625 -1.58 11.32 -12.56
C PRO A 625 -1.25 12.23 -11.37
N ASP A 626 -2.10 12.25 -10.34
CA ASP A 626 -1.88 12.98 -9.09
C ASP A 626 -1.61 12.09 -7.88
N CYS A 627 -1.55 10.77 -8.04
CA CYS A 627 -1.28 9.84 -6.95
C CYS A 627 0.12 10.07 -6.37
N LEU A 628 0.24 10.10 -5.05
CA LEU A 628 1.52 10.10 -4.34
C LEU A 628 1.90 8.66 -3.96
N ASN A 629 3.18 8.31 -4.06
CA ASN A 629 3.62 7.00 -3.60
C ASN A 629 3.43 6.87 -2.08
N MET A 630 3.79 7.90 -1.31
CA MET A 630 3.63 7.83 0.14
C MET A 630 3.50 9.20 0.81
N GLU A 631 2.71 9.24 1.88
CA GLU A 631 2.63 10.37 2.81
C GLU A 631 2.88 9.92 4.25
N MET A 632 3.77 10.60 4.98
CA MET A 632 4.13 10.25 6.36
C MET A 632 4.11 11.47 7.29
N SER A 633 3.34 11.44 8.37
CA SER A 633 3.30 12.52 9.36
C SER A 633 3.57 11.99 10.78
N GLY A 634 4.44 12.66 11.54
CA GLY A 634 4.70 12.30 12.95
C GLY A 634 5.31 10.92 13.16
N CYS A 635 5.96 10.34 12.14
CA CYS A 635 6.49 8.98 12.18
C CYS A 635 7.92 8.95 12.73
N ARG A 636 8.28 7.85 13.42
CA ARG A 636 9.65 7.62 13.91
C ARG A 636 10.04 6.16 13.90
N ASP A 637 11.34 5.86 13.90
CA ASP A 637 11.85 4.48 14.00
C ASP A 637 11.27 3.57 12.90
N ILE A 638 11.32 4.05 11.65
CA ILE A 638 10.83 3.33 10.47
C ILE A 638 12.03 2.98 9.58
N THR A 639 12.11 1.73 9.12
CA THR A 639 13.14 1.30 8.18
C THR A 639 12.52 0.74 6.90
N PHE A 640 12.85 1.32 5.75
CA PHE A 640 12.58 0.74 4.44
C PHE A 640 13.80 -0.04 3.94
N CYS A 641 13.55 -1.22 3.39
CA CYS A 641 14.54 -2.11 2.81
C CYS A 641 14.13 -2.48 1.39
N ASN A 642 14.93 -2.12 0.39
CA ASN A 642 14.68 -2.46 -1.01
C ASN A 642 13.37 -1.86 -1.55
N LEU A 643 13.15 -0.57 -1.27
CA LEU A 643 11.98 0.20 -1.69
C LEU A 643 11.99 0.44 -3.21
N TRP A 644 10.85 0.23 -3.86
CA TRP A 644 10.70 0.38 -5.30
C TRP A 644 9.56 1.32 -5.68
N MET A 645 9.88 2.35 -6.46
CA MET A 645 8.94 3.36 -6.91
C MET A 645 8.86 3.31 -8.43
N TYR A 646 7.68 3.00 -8.97
CA TYR A 646 7.49 2.87 -10.40
C TYR A 646 6.32 3.73 -10.91
N ARG A 647 6.50 4.29 -12.11
CA ARG A 647 5.44 4.98 -12.88
C ARG A 647 5.28 4.26 -14.22
N VAL A 648 4.06 3.87 -14.57
CA VAL A 648 3.81 3.09 -15.78
C VAL A 648 4.18 3.84 -17.06
N ILE A 649 4.49 3.08 -18.12
CA ILE A 649 4.88 3.60 -19.44
C ILE A 649 3.82 4.49 -20.11
N ARG A 650 2.57 4.49 -19.63
CA ARG A 650 1.46 5.26 -20.19
C ARG A 650 1.28 6.65 -19.56
N VAL A 651 1.99 6.95 -18.48
CA VAL A 651 1.95 8.26 -17.83
C VAL A 651 2.44 9.34 -18.79
N GLN A 652 1.83 10.52 -18.75
CA GLN A 652 2.16 11.63 -19.67
C GLN A 652 2.48 12.95 -18.95
N THR A 653 2.37 12.97 -17.62
CA THR A 653 2.52 14.17 -16.79
C THR A 653 3.77 14.06 -15.90
N PRO A 654 4.56 15.13 -15.74
CA PRO A 654 5.64 15.16 -14.76
C PRO A 654 5.07 15.07 -13.34
N LYS A 655 5.84 14.47 -12.42
CA LYS A 655 5.47 14.39 -11.00
C LYS A 655 6.59 14.97 -10.16
N HIS A 656 6.27 16.02 -9.41
CA HIS A 656 7.29 16.70 -8.63
C HIS A 656 7.75 15.86 -7.42
N TRP A 657 6.82 15.23 -6.68
CA TRP A 657 7.15 14.41 -5.50
C TRP A 657 6.54 13.01 -5.53
N GLY A 658 7.27 12.04 -4.96
CA GLY A 658 6.74 10.70 -4.66
C GLY A 658 6.35 10.56 -3.20
N PHE A 659 7.33 10.69 -2.32
CA PHE A 659 7.15 10.68 -0.87
C PHE A 659 7.08 12.11 -0.35
N ARG A 660 6.05 12.40 0.44
CA ARG A 660 6.01 13.60 1.28
C ARG A 660 6.07 13.20 2.74
N ILE A 661 7.01 13.79 3.47
CA ILE A 661 7.16 13.55 4.91
C ILE A 661 7.00 14.85 5.68
N TRP A 662 6.36 14.76 6.85
CA TRP A 662 6.09 15.86 7.76
C TRP A 662 6.46 15.44 9.19
N ASP A 663 7.32 16.24 9.83
CA ASP A 663 7.62 16.10 11.27
C ASP A 663 7.97 14.66 11.67
N SER A 664 8.74 14.00 10.82
CA SER A 664 9.19 12.62 11.01
C SER A 664 10.69 12.59 11.21
N LYS A 665 11.17 11.59 11.94
CA LYS A 665 12.58 11.45 12.35
C LYS A 665 12.95 9.99 12.47
N ASP A 666 14.24 9.68 12.57
CA ASP A 666 14.73 8.31 12.72
C ASP A 666 14.17 7.37 11.62
N ILE A 667 14.11 7.86 10.38
CA ILE A 667 13.66 7.08 9.21
C ILE A 667 14.89 6.63 8.42
N MET A 668 15.06 5.32 8.26
CA MET A 668 16.16 4.73 7.51
C MET A 668 15.65 4.19 6.18
N VAL A 669 16.32 4.51 5.08
CA VAL A 669 16.05 3.92 3.77
C VAL A 669 17.30 3.18 3.32
N ASN A 670 17.23 1.85 3.30
CA ASN A 670 18.27 0.97 2.79
C ASN A 670 17.85 0.40 1.45
N ASN A 671 18.53 0.77 0.38
CA ASN A 671 18.15 0.49 -1.01
C ASN A 671 16.78 1.11 -1.37
N MET A 672 16.82 2.17 -2.18
CA MET A 672 15.66 2.75 -2.84
C MET A 672 15.96 2.91 -4.31
N THR A 673 15.02 2.52 -5.15
CA THR A 673 15.07 2.70 -6.59
C THR A 673 13.78 3.36 -7.07
N SER A 674 13.93 4.50 -7.76
CA SER A 674 12.88 5.11 -8.58
C SER A 674 13.13 4.80 -10.05
N TYR A 675 12.13 4.25 -10.73
CA TYR A 675 12.22 3.77 -12.10
C TYR A 675 11.01 4.21 -12.93
N THR A 676 11.23 4.55 -14.20
CA THR A 676 10.17 4.67 -15.20
C THR A 676 10.74 4.36 -16.60
N GLN A 677 9.87 3.93 -17.51
CA GLN A 677 10.23 3.62 -18.90
C GLN A 677 10.09 4.84 -19.84
N ILE A 678 9.69 6.00 -19.31
CA ILE A 678 9.35 7.21 -20.06
C ILE A 678 10.04 8.45 -19.50
N VAL A 679 9.91 9.58 -20.19
CA VAL A 679 10.51 10.87 -19.82
C VAL A 679 9.83 11.55 -18.62
N PRO A 680 8.49 11.51 -18.44
CA PRO A 680 7.85 12.01 -17.23
C PRO A 680 8.29 11.22 -15.99
N ILE A 681 9.28 11.78 -15.30
CA ILE A 681 9.94 11.16 -14.15
C ILE A 681 9.31 11.62 -12.83
N LEU A 682 9.71 10.93 -11.77
CA LEU A 682 9.60 11.44 -10.42
C LEU A 682 10.79 12.35 -10.13
N GLU A 683 10.56 13.66 -10.07
CA GLU A 683 11.65 14.64 -9.92
C GLU A 683 12.31 14.55 -8.54
N THR A 684 11.50 14.45 -7.49
CA THR A 684 11.95 14.33 -6.10
C THR A 684 11.33 13.08 -5.46
N PRO A 685 12.05 11.94 -5.43
CA PRO A 685 11.56 10.73 -4.78
C PRO A 685 11.11 10.94 -3.34
N LEU A 686 11.81 11.77 -2.55
CA LEU A 686 11.46 12.08 -1.17
C LEU A 686 11.63 13.57 -0.87
N TYR A 687 10.61 14.17 -0.24
CA TYR A 687 10.60 15.57 0.15
C TYR A 687 10.16 15.76 1.62
N ASP A 688 11.01 16.39 2.44
CA ASP A 688 10.62 16.86 3.78
C ASP A 688 9.91 18.20 3.64
N VAL A 689 8.58 18.15 3.79
CA VAL A 689 7.71 19.30 3.61
C VAL A 689 7.86 20.30 4.74
N ASN A 690 8.28 19.93 5.95
CA ASN A 690 8.42 20.90 7.05
C ASN A 690 9.75 21.66 6.97
N LYS A 691 10.79 21.00 6.47
CA LYS A 691 12.14 21.56 6.38
C LYS A 691 12.51 22.12 5.01
N ASP A 692 11.67 21.89 4.00
CA ASP A 692 11.95 22.26 2.61
C ASP A 692 13.24 21.61 2.07
N ILE A 693 13.36 20.29 2.29
CA ILE A 693 14.55 19.51 1.90
C ILE A 693 14.14 18.46 0.84
N PRO A 694 14.51 18.65 -0.43
CA PRO A 694 14.33 17.63 -1.46
C PRO A 694 15.49 16.62 -1.46
N VAL A 695 15.17 15.35 -1.65
CA VAL A 695 16.11 14.28 -1.98
C VAL A 695 15.83 13.84 -3.42
N PRO A 696 16.51 14.41 -4.43
CA PRO A 696 16.21 14.18 -5.84
C PRO A 696 16.81 12.87 -6.39
N THR A 697 17.65 12.18 -5.61
CA THR A 697 18.37 11.00 -6.09
C THR A 697 17.47 9.77 -6.19
N TRP A 698 17.45 9.13 -7.36
CA TRP A 698 16.60 7.97 -7.63
C TRP A 698 17.11 6.64 -7.08
N ASN A 699 18.44 6.48 -7.00
CA ASN A 699 19.07 5.24 -6.54
C ASN A 699 19.90 5.56 -5.31
N ILE A 700 19.47 5.05 -4.16
CA ILE A 700 20.09 5.33 -2.87
C ILE A 700 20.33 4.00 -2.18
N VAL A 701 21.56 3.73 -1.74
CA VAL A 701 21.84 2.52 -0.95
C VAL A 701 21.53 2.76 0.53
N ARG A 702 21.73 4.00 1.00
CA ARG A 702 21.45 4.40 2.37
C ARG A 702 21.08 5.88 2.45
N LEU A 703 19.94 6.19 3.07
CA LEU A 703 19.54 7.53 3.48
C LEU A 703 19.05 7.48 4.93
N ASN A 704 19.58 8.37 5.76
CA ASN A 704 19.17 8.56 7.14
C ASN A 704 18.45 9.90 7.28
N LEU A 705 17.19 9.86 7.69
CA LEU A 705 16.40 11.05 8.05
C LEU A 705 16.37 11.13 9.57
N THR A 706 17.30 11.88 10.14
CA THR A 706 17.51 12.03 11.58
C THR A 706 16.45 12.90 12.26
N GLY A 707 15.77 13.76 11.50
CA GLY A 707 14.89 14.79 12.04
C GLY A 707 15.61 16.05 12.54
N GLN A 708 16.96 16.04 12.57
CA GLN A 708 17.82 17.14 13.01
C GLN A 708 18.36 17.98 11.84
N GLU A 709 17.91 17.70 10.61
CA GLU A 709 18.34 18.44 9.42
C GLU A 709 18.01 19.93 9.56
N ALA A 710 18.86 20.78 8.99
CA ALA A 710 18.63 22.22 9.01
C ALA A 710 17.47 22.59 8.07
N SER A 711 16.45 23.25 8.61
CA SER A 711 15.35 23.76 7.79
C SER A 711 15.85 24.83 6.82
N ARG A 712 15.48 24.70 5.54
CA ARG A 712 15.66 25.71 4.49
C ARG A 712 14.50 26.70 4.44
N ARG A 713 13.42 26.44 5.19
CA ARG A 713 12.23 27.29 5.23
C ARG A 713 12.51 28.59 5.99
N ALA A 714 12.21 29.71 5.35
CA ALA A 714 12.21 31.02 6.00
C ALA A 714 11.08 31.13 7.03
N ALA A 715 11.33 31.85 8.13
CA ALA A 715 10.29 32.22 9.09
C ALA A 715 9.64 33.56 8.68
N PRO A 716 8.31 33.73 8.86
CA PRO A 716 7.61 34.97 8.57
C PRO A 716 7.91 36.03 9.64
N THR A 717 9.11 36.61 9.60
CA THR A 717 9.58 37.55 10.64
C THR A 717 9.36 39.01 10.28
N ARG A 718 9.27 39.32 8.98
CA ARG A 718 9.11 40.69 8.46
C ARG A 718 7.63 41.03 8.28
N LEU A 719 7.27 42.25 8.68
CA LEU A 719 5.88 42.73 8.61
C LEU A 719 5.42 42.84 7.15
N TYR A 720 4.27 42.22 6.87
CA TYR A 720 3.56 42.23 5.59
C TYR A 720 4.32 41.64 4.40
N GLU A 721 5.39 40.89 4.66
CA GLU A 721 6.13 40.12 3.65
C GLU A 721 5.66 38.65 3.74
N PRO A 722 5.00 38.10 2.70
CA PRO A 722 4.50 36.74 2.75
C PRO A 722 5.64 35.74 2.51
N VAL A 723 5.66 34.68 3.32
CA VAL A 723 6.60 33.57 3.19
C VAL A 723 5.81 32.31 2.87
N ARG A 724 6.24 31.55 1.86
CA ARG A 724 5.64 30.25 1.52
C ARG A 724 5.99 29.22 2.59
N LEU A 725 4.97 28.68 3.25
CA LEU A 725 5.07 27.67 4.29
C LEU A 725 4.89 26.25 3.76
N ALA A 726 4.32 26.05 2.57
CA ALA A 726 4.31 24.77 1.87
C ALA A 726 3.78 24.98 0.44
N ASP A 727 4.10 24.05 -0.44
CA ASP A 727 3.55 23.95 -1.79
C ASP A 727 3.09 22.52 -2.10
N GLY A 728 2.57 22.32 -3.32
CA GLY A 728 2.17 21.01 -3.79
C GLY A 728 0.77 20.58 -3.48
N PHE A 729 -0.09 21.56 -3.27
CA PHE A 729 -1.52 21.33 -3.17
C PHE A 729 -2.16 21.54 -4.54
N GLU A 730 -3.16 20.72 -4.86
CA GLU A 730 -4.04 20.85 -6.01
C GLU A 730 -4.86 22.15 -5.94
N LEU A 731 -5.37 22.46 -4.74
CA LEU A 731 -6.07 23.70 -4.42
C LEU A 731 -6.12 23.85 -2.89
N ALA A 732 -5.18 24.59 -2.30
CA ALA A 732 -5.27 24.91 -0.87
C ALA A 732 -6.36 25.96 -0.64
N ALA A 733 -7.40 25.61 0.11
CA ALA A 733 -8.56 26.46 0.35
C ALA A 733 -9.19 26.18 1.73
N GLY A 734 -10.26 26.90 2.06
CA GLY A 734 -11.07 26.62 3.24
C GLY A 734 -10.37 26.94 4.55
N ALA A 735 -9.43 27.89 4.58
CA ALA A 735 -8.64 28.13 5.77
C ALA A 735 -9.47 28.59 6.97
N THR A 736 -9.16 28.05 8.14
CA THR A 736 -9.75 28.45 9.42
C THR A 736 -8.73 28.33 10.54
N SER A 737 -9.04 28.87 11.73
CA SER A 737 -8.19 28.75 12.91
C SER A 737 -8.97 28.36 14.16
N ASP A 738 -8.25 27.74 15.10
CA ASP A 738 -8.77 27.41 16.43
C ASP A 738 -8.38 28.48 17.47
N SER A 739 -8.89 28.34 18.69
CA SER A 739 -8.63 29.28 19.79
C SER A 739 -7.16 29.29 20.25
N LYS A 740 -6.38 28.27 19.88
CA LYS A 740 -4.95 28.11 20.21
C LYS A 740 -4.05 28.75 19.14
N GLY A 741 -4.63 29.25 18.05
CA GLY A 741 -3.92 29.87 16.93
C GLY A 741 -3.42 28.89 15.86
N ASN A 742 -3.78 27.60 15.96
CA ASN A 742 -3.51 26.63 14.89
C ASN A 742 -4.34 26.99 13.66
N VAL A 743 -3.83 26.64 12.47
CA VAL A 743 -4.50 26.92 11.20
C VAL A 743 -4.76 25.63 10.46
N TYR A 744 -5.97 25.50 9.94
CA TYR A 744 -6.42 24.34 9.17
C TYR A 744 -6.76 24.78 7.75
N PHE A 745 -6.50 23.92 6.77
CA PHE A 745 -6.91 24.13 5.37
C PHE A 745 -7.10 22.78 4.68
N SER A 746 -7.75 22.79 3.51
CA SER A 746 -8.10 21.58 2.77
C SER A 746 -7.75 21.66 1.29
N GLU A 747 -7.72 20.49 0.64
CA GLU A 747 -7.68 20.34 -0.81
C GLU A 747 -9.01 19.80 -1.34
N HIS A 748 -9.57 20.47 -2.35
CA HIS A 748 -10.90 20.15 -2.86
C HIS A 748 -10.95 18.79 -3.58
N ARG A 749 -10.09 18.56 -4.58
CA ARG A 749 -10.12 17.29 -5.34
C ARG A 749 -9.36 16.16 -4.64
N GLN A 750 -8.29 16.48 -3.92
CA GLN A 750 -7.54 15.49 -3.15
C GLN A 750 -8.26 15.07 -1.86
N LYS A 751 -9.25 15.87 -1.40
CA LYS A 751 -10.12 15.59 -0.25
C LYS A 751 -9.34 15.37 1.06
N LYS A 752 -8.32 16.20 1.25
CA LYS A 752 -7.37 16.14 2.37
C LYS A 752 -7.48 17.39 3.22
N VAL A 753 -7.21 17.24 4.51
CA VAL A 753 -7.17 18.33 5.49
C VAL A 753 -5.81 18.34 6.19
N TYR A 754 -5.26 19.54 6.37
CA TYR A 754 -3.95 19.80 6.95
C TYR A 754 -4.06 20.78 8.12
N LYS A 755 -3.11 20.70 9.07
CA LYS A 755 -2.98 21.58 10.23
C LYS A 755 -1.58 22.16 10.32
N TRP A 756 -1.47 23.48 10.38
CA TRP A 756 -0.29 24.19 10.87
C TRP A 756 -0.42 24.45 12.36
N ASN A 757 0.55 23.99 13.14
CA ASN A 757 0.53 24.07 14.60
C ASN A 757 1.25 25.34 15.10
N ALA A 758 0.57 26.14 15.92
CA ALA A 758 1.07 27.43 16.40
C ALA A 758 2.24 27.35 17.39
N ASP A 759 2.35 26.23 18.11
CA ASP A 759 3.44 26.04 19.08
C ASP A 759 4.75 25.65 18.41
N SER A 760 4.69 24.78 17.40
CA SER A 760 5.85 24.21 16.73
C SER A 760 6.19 24.87 15.40
N GLY A 761 5.25 25.57 14.78
CA GLY A 761 5.38 26.13 13.42
C GLY A 761 5.34 25.09 12.31
N LYS A 762 4.92 23.85 12.62
CA LYS A 762 4.97 22.70 11.70
C LYS A 762 3.60 22.37 11.10
N LEU A 763 3.62 21.86 9.86
CA LEU A 763 2.48 21.28 9.17
C LEU A 763 2.35 19.79 9.47
N THR A 764 1.11 19.34 9.60
CA THR A 764 0.72 17.94 9.81
C THR A 764 -0.53 17.63 8.99
N PHE A 765 -0.72 16.36 8.69
CA PHE A 765 -1.93 15.84 8.07
C PHE A 765 -3.01 15.58 9.14
N VAL A 766 -4.28 15.85 8.87
CA VAL A 766 -5.39 15.68 9.84
C VAL A 766 -6.42 14.64 9.42
N ALA A 767 -6.92 14.71 8.18
CA ALA A 767 -8.07 13.92 7.77
C ALA A 767 -8.15 13.69 6.25
N ASP A 768 -8.64 12.51 5.89
CA ASP A 768 -8.93 12.05 4.53
C ASP A 768 -10.32 11.40 4.47
N PHE A 769 -11.11 11.75 3.46
CA PHE A 769 -12.46 11.23 3.27
C PHE A 769 -12.87 11.22 1.80
N PRO A 770 -13.90 10.45 1.40
CA PRO A 770 -14.29 10.31 0.00
C PRO A 770 -15.04 11.55 -0.57
N TRP A 771 -15.37 12.54 0.26
CA TRP A 771 -16.13 13.75 -0.15
C TRP A 771 -15.26 14.98 -0.35
N LYS A 772 -15.67 15.89 -1.23
CA LYS A 772 -14.88 17.09 -1.57
C LYS A 772 -15.09 18.18 -0.51
N PRO A 773 -14.05 18.59 0.25
CA PRO A 773 -14.15 19.70 1.17
C PRO A 773 -14.23 21.03 0.42
N LEU A 774 -15.15 21.88 0.85
CA LEU A 774 -15.43 23.20 0.26
C LEU A 774 -14.81 24.29 1.14
N ALA A 775 -15.06 24.22 2.45
CA ALA A 775 -14.50 25.12 3.45
C ALA A 775 -14.39 24.43 4.81
N LEU A 776 -13.56 24.99 5.70
CA LEU A 776 -13.44 24.52 7.08
C LEU A 776 -13.88 25.60 8.06
N ALA A 777 -14.35 25.18 9.22
CA ALA A 777 -14.75 25.99 10.36
C ALA A 777 -14.27 25.33 11.66
N THR A 778 -14.44 26.00 12.79
CA THR A 778 -14.21 25.43 14.13
C THR A 778 -15.40 25.68 15.04
N ASP A 779 -15.69 24.75 15.93
CA ASP A 779 -16.69 24.95 16.99
C ASP A 779 -16.08 25.62 18.24
N THR A 780 -16.91 25.90 19.26
CA THR A 780 -16.44 26.57 20.49
C THR A 780 -15.49 25.74 21.36
N GLN A 781 -15.29 24.46 21.01
CA GLN A 781 -14.38 23.53 21.68
C GLN A 781 -13.16 23.20 20.80
N ASP A 782 -12.95 23.95 19.72
CA ASP A 782 -11.88 23.75 18.73
C ASP A 782 -11.98 22.42 17.95
N ASN A 783 -13.15 21.77 17.91
CA ASN A 783 -13.37 20.71 16.93
C ASN A 783 -13.43 21.33 15.54
N LEU A 784 -12.78 20.68 14.58
CA LEU A 784 -12.80 21.09 13.19
C LEU A 784 -14.13 20.71 12.55
N LEU A 785 -14.75 21.65 11.83
CA LEU A 785 -15.95 21.44 11.05
C LEU A 785 -15.59 21.43 9.56
N ALA A 786 -15.67 20.27 8.90
CA ALA A 786 -15.40 20.15 7.47
C ALA A 786 -16.71 20.21 6.68
N ILE A 787 -16.89 21.27 5.88
CA ILE A 787 -18.05 21.48 5.02
C ILE A 787 -17.74 20.81 3.68
N VAL A 788 -18.51 19.79 3.31
CA VAL A 788 -18.22 18.94 2.13
C VAL A 788 -19.40 18.89 1.17
N ARG A 789 -19.08 18.70 -0.12
CA ARG A 789 -20.07 18.35 -1.13
C ARG A 789 -20.39 16.85 -1.03
N TYR A 790 -21.67 16.53 -0.95
CA TYR A 790 -22.20 15.18 -1.01
C TYR A 790 -23.09 14.99 -2.25
N ASP A 791 -22.73 14.02 -3.08
CA ASP A 791 -23.53 13.55 -4.20
C ASP A 791 -24.17 12.20 -3.77
N PRO A 792 -25.51 12.03 -3.81
CA PRO A 792 -26.17 10.78 -3.45
C PRO A 792 -25.57 9.58 -4.15
N GLN A 793 -25.35 8.50 -3.38
CA GLN A 793 -24.69 7.32 -3.90
C GLN A 793 -25.62 6.57 -4.87
N PRO A 794 -25.18 6.26 -6.11
CA PRO A 794 -25.97 5.46 -7.04
C PRO A 794 -26.26 4.07 -6.46
N GLY A 795 -27.52 3.64 -6.45
CA GLY A 795 -27.95 2.33 -5.94
C GLY A 795 -28.18 2.26 -4.44
N TYR A 796 -27.78 3.28 -3.66
CA TYR A 796 -28.09 3.32 -2.25
C TYR A 796 -29.58 3.65 -2.05
N MET A 797 -30.31 2.71 -1.45
CA MET A 797 -31.75 2.80 -1.28
C MET A 797 -32.12 3.26 0.14
N ILE A 798 -32.97 4.27 0.24
CA ILE A 798 -33.66 4.69 1.47
C ILE A 798 -35.14 4.34 1.29
N ASP A 799 -35.68 3.49 2.16
CA ASP A 799 -37.05 2.98 2.10
C ASP A 799 -37.42 2.40 0.72
N GLY A 800 -36.47 1.68 0.09
CA GLY A 800 -36.64 1.06 -1.22
C GLY A 800 -36.58 2.02 -2.42
N LYS A 801 -36.19 3.28 -2.22
CA LYS A 801 -36.02 4.28 -3.29
C LYS A 801 -34.60 4.80 -3.32
N GLN A 802 -34.11 5.13 -4.52
CA GLN A 802 -32.81 5.79 -4.70
C GLN A 802 -32.71 7.01 -3.79
N GLU A 803 -31.62 7.11 -3.02
CA GLU A 803 -31.32 8.30 -2.25
C GLU A 803 -31.34 9.54 -3.14
N THR A 804 -32.03 10.59 -2.69
CA THR A 804 -32.07 11.88 -3.35
C THR A 804 -31.81 12.97 -2.33
N VAL A 805 -31.48 14.16 -2.81
CA VAL A 805 -31.28 15.35 -1.98
C VAL A 805 -32.25 16.44 -2.41
N PRO A 806 -32.82 17.19 -1.44
CA PRO A 806 -33.76 18.25 -1.75
C PRO A 806 -33.05 19.40 -2.48
N VAL A 807 -33.78 20.04 -3.38
CA VAL A 807 -33.40 21.36 -3.91
C VAL A 807 -33.61 22.38 -2.79
N LEU A 808 -32.59 23.18 -2.50
CA LEU A 808 -32.72 24.23 -1.48
C LEU A 808 -33.73 25.29 -1.93
N ALA A 809 -34.50 25.82 -0.99
CA ALA A 809 -35.49 26.86 -1.27
C ALA A 809 -34.85 28.19 -1.73
N ASP A 810 -33.58 28.43 -1.37
CA ASP A 810 -32.80 29.62 -1.72
C ASP A 810 -32.04 29.47 -3.05
N ASP A 811 -32.70 28.93 -4.08
CA ASP A 811 -32.12 28.65 -5.40
C ASP A 811 -31.29 29.83 -5.98
N ASN A 812 -30.20 29.52 -6.67
CA ASN A 812 -29.29 30.50 -7.27
C ASN A 812 -29.36 30.47 -8.81
N PRO A 813 -29.93 31.50 -9.45
CA PRO A 813 -30.12 31.50 -10.90
C PRO A 813 -28.80 31.55 -11.70
N ASP A 814 -27.69 31.95 -11.09
CA ASP A 814 -26.39 32.07 -11.77
C ASP A 814 -25.73 30.70 -12.08
N TYR A 815 -26.25 29.59 -11.54
CA TYR A 815 -25.63 28.26 -11.64
C TYR A 815 -26.29 27.32 -12.67
N SER A 816 -27.37 27.76 -13.32
CA SER A 816 -28.19 26.97 -14.26
C SER A 816 -28.77 25.67 -13.67
N GLY A 817 -29.59 24.94 -14.42
CA GLY A 817 -30.22 23.69 -13.95
C GLY A 817 -29.25 22.57 -13.51
N TRP A 818 -27.96 22.66 -13.86
CA TRP A 818 -26.92 21.71 -13.43
C TRP A 818 -26.45 21.91 -11.97
N GLY A 819 -26.62 23.12 -11.41
CA GLY A 819 -26.20 23.44 -10.05
C GLY A 819 -27.30 23.29 -8.99
N ASN A 820 -28.56 23.17 -9.41
CA ASN A 820 -29.71 23.38 -8.53
C ASN A 820 -30.35 22.06 -8.05
N GLY A 821 -29.71 20.92 -8.28
CA GLY A 821 -30.18 19.61 -7.82
C GLY A 821 -29.16 18.48 -8.02
N GLY A 822 -29.38 17.36 -7.33
CA GLY A 822 -28.56 16.14 -7.47
C GLY A 822 -27.34 16.07 -6.54
N TRP A 823 -27.11 17.05 -5.68
CA TRP A 823 -26.07 17.07 -4.64
C TRP A 823 -26.41 18.10 -3.56
N THR A 824 -25.73 18.03 -2.42
CA THR A 824 -26.02 18.84 -1.22
C THR A 824 -24.75 19.08 -0.40
N VAL A 825 -24.81 19.96 0.60
CA VAL A 825 -23.74 20.11 1.59
C VAL A 825 -23.98 19.09 2.70
N ARG A 826 -22.89 18.58 3.26
CA ARG A 826 -22.90 17.95 4.57
C ARG A 826 -21.74 18.50 5.38
N VAL A 827 -21.82 18.38 6.70
CA VAL A 827 -20.76 18.87 7.58
C VAL A 827 -20.32 17.76 8.54
N TRP A 828 -19.01 17.58 8.64
CA TRP A 828 -18.36 16.72 9.63
C TRP A 828 -17.84 17.54 10.79
N SER A 829 -17.97 17.04 12.02
CA SER A 829 -17.13 17.42 13.15
C SER A 829 -16.00 16.41 13.31
N ILE A 830 -14.79 16.91 13.54
CA ILE A 830 -13.55 16.15 13.66
C ILE A 830 -12.79 16.71 14.87
N ASP A 831 -12.45 15.85 15.82
CA ASP A 831 -11.44 16.16 16.83
C ASP A 831 -10.07 16.16 16.11
N PRO A 832 -9.42 17.33 15.93
CA PRO A 832 -8.22 17.44 15.11
C PRO A 832 -7.01 16.71 15.70
N ASP A 833 -7.07 16.26 16.95
CA ASP A 833 -6.01 15.49 17.60
C ASP A 833 -6.29 13.97 17.55
N LYS A 834 -7.50 13.55 17.16
CA LYS A 834 -7.88 12.14 16.93
C LYS A 834 -8.10 11.78 15.46
N GLY A 835 -8.14 12.77 14.57
CA GLY A 835 -8.27 12.59 13.13
C GLY A 835 -9.52 11.82 12.73
N GLU A 836 -9.37 10.90 11.78
CA GLU A 836 -10.46 10.16 11.13
C GLU A 836 -11.27 9.25 12.07
N SER A 837 -10.72 8.89 13.23
CA SER A 837 -11.43 8.09 14.25
C SER A 837 -12.56 8.84 14.96
N SER A 838 -12.63 10.17 14.81
CA SER A 838 -13.56 11.05 15.53
C SER A 838 -14.73 11.59 14.69
N PHE A 839 -14.83 11.19 13.42
CA PHE A 839 -15.79 11.75 12.48
C PHE A 839 -17.24 11.63 12.96
N THR A 840 -17.90 12.78 13.09
CA THR A 840 -19.31 12.87 13.48
C THR A 840 -20.09 13.74 12.49
N ALA A 841 -21.10 13.17 11.83
CA ALA A 841 -21.94 13.93 10.89
C ALA A 841 -22.82 14.89 11.67
N LEU A 842 -22.87 16.16 11.25
CA LEU A 842 -23.71 17.14 11.92
C LEU A 842 -25.18 17.03 11.49
N PRO A 843 -26.12 17.05 12.44
CA PRO A 843 -27.54 17.05 12.13
C PRO A 843 -27.97 18.40 11.53
N LEU A 844 -28.94 18.32 10.61
CA LEU A 844 -29.67 19.47 10.13
C LEU A 844 -30.87 19.74 11.05
N VAL A 845 -30.95 20.94 11.62
CA VAL A 845 -32.02 21.34 12.56
C VAL A 845 -32.68 22.63 12.11
N LYS A 846 -33.93 22.87 12.51
CA LYS A 846 -34.63 24.12 12.17
C LYS A 846 -33.91 25.30 12.81
N SER A 847 -33.50 26.28 12.01
CA SER A 847 -32.81 27.48 12.50
C SER A 847 -33.62 28.22 13.58
N SER A 848 -34.95 28.23 13.46
CA SER A 848 -35.85 28.85 14.46
C SER A 848 -35.91 28.12 15.80
N SER A 849 -35.42 26.88 15.88
CA SER A 849 -35.32 26.11 17.13
C SER A 849 -33.99 26.33 17.86
N LEU A 850 -33.01 26.97 17.22
CA LEU A 850 -31.71 27.23 17.81
C LEU A 850 -31.81 28.37 18.84
N SER A 851 -31.19 28.17 20.00
CA SER A 851 -31.09 29.18 21.06
C SER A 851 -29.75 29.03 21.78
N GLY A 852 -29.26 30.11 22.39
CA GLY A 852 -27.99 30.07 23.13
C GLY A 852 -26.73 29.87 22.25
N LEU A 853 -26.83 30.11 20.94
CA LEU A 853 -25.69 30.06 20.03
C LEU A 853 -24.60 31.04 20.47
N GLN A 854 -23.36 30.58 20.46
CA GLN A 854 -22.18 31.40 20.73
C GLN A 854 -21.37 31.66 19.46
N ARG A 855 -21.61 30.89 18.39
CA ARG A 855 -20.93 31.02 17.12
C ARG A 855 -21.85 30.65 15.96
N VAL A 856 -21.90 31.50 14.94
CA VAL A 856 -22.57 31.20 13.66
C VAL A 856 -21.57 31.43 12.54
N TRP A 857 -21.37 30.44 11.68
CA TRP A 857 -20.46 30.54 10.54
C TRP A 857 -21.23 30.90 9.27
N HIS A 858 -20.83 31.99 8.61
CA HIS A 858 -21.45 32.47 7.37
C HIS A 858 -20.50 32.32 6.18
N PRO A 859 -21.01 32.11 4.93
CA PRO A 859 -20.20 32.16 3.73
C PRO A 859 -19.48 33.51 3.58
N GLY A 860 -18.16 33.48 3.36
CA GLY A 860 -17.33 34.70 3.25
C GLY A 860 -17.53 35.50 1.97
N ALA A 861 -18.04 34.85 0.92
CA ALA A 861 -18.39 35.49 -0.34
C ALA A 861 -19.63 34.83 -0.93
N ARG A 862 -20.38 35.59 -1.72
CA ARG A 862 -21.60 35.12 -2.39
C ARG A 862 -21.65 35.69 -3.81
N ARG A 863 -21.93 34.83 -4.79
CA ARG A 863 -22.14 35.21 -6.18
C ARG A 863 -23.64 35.15 -6.50
N ARG A 864 -24.33 36.28 -6.33
CA ARG A 864 -25.79 36.36 -6.45
C ARG A 864 -26.29 37.73 -6.92
N PRO A 865 -27.32 37.79 -7.76
CA PRO A 865 -28.01 39.06 -8.10
C PRO A 865 -28.84 39.61 -6.93
N ASP A 866 -29.33 38.75 -6.04
CA ASP A 866 -30.10 39.10 -4.83
C ASP A 866 -29.26 39.07 -3.54
N PHE A 867 -27.94 39.34 -3.67
CA PHE A 867 -26.92 39.28 -2.62
C PHE A 867 -27.40 39.75 -1.23
N THR A 868 -27.94 40.96 -1.12
CA THR A 868 -28.32 41.54 0.18
C THR A 868 -29.42 40.73 0.85
N LYS A 869 -30.46 40.36 0.11
CA LYS A 869 -31.59 39.58 0.62
C LYS A 869 -31.11 38.26 1.22
N ILE A 870 -30.16 37.61 0.56
CA ILE A 870 -29.70 36.27 0.93
C ILE A 870 -28.64 36.35 2.04
N ALA A 871 -27.79 37.37 2.04
CA ALA A 871 -26.82 37.59 3.12
C ALA A 871 -27.48 37.96 4.46
N GLU A 872 -28.60 38.68 4.45
CA GLU A 872 -29.32 39.08 5.67
C GLU A 872 -30.27 37.99 6.22
N ASN A 873 -30.66 37.02 5.39
CA ASN A 873 -31.62 36.00 5.77
C ASN A 873 -30.96 34.79 6.47
N MET A 874 -31.64 34.26 7.49
CA MET A 874 -31.36 32.92 8.01
C MET A 874 -32.19 31.89 7.25
N PRO A 875 -31.58 30.86 6.62
CA PRO A 875 -32.30 29.73 6.05
C PRO A 875 -33.17 28.99 7.07
N GLU A 876 -34.15 28.21 6.60
CA GLU A 876 -35.05 27.41 7.46
C GLU A 876 -34.27 26.43 8.34
N TYR A 877 -33.14 25.91 7.84
CA TYR A 877 -32.32 24.91 8.50
C TYR A 877 -30.85 25.35 8.66
N SER A 878 -30.20 24.77 9.67
CA SER A 878 -28.78 24.95 9.97
C SER A 878 -28.17 23.63 10.44
N TYR A 879 -26.90 23.41 10.13
CA TYR A 879 -26.11 22.35 10.73
C TYR A 879 -25.74 22.77 12.15
N LEU A 880 -26.06 21.94 13.14
CA LEU A 880 -25.70 22.17 14.54
C LEU A 880 -24.45 21.37 14.89
N ALA A 881 -23.40 22.06 15.36
CA ALA A 881 -22.17 21.40 15.80
C ALA A 881 -22.40 20.58 17.07
N THR A 882 -21.46 19.66 17.33
CA THR A 882 -21.48 18.74 18.48
C THR A 882 -21.40 19.47 19.83
N ASP A 883 -20.89 20.70 19.86
CA ASP A 883 -20.89 21.56 21.05
C ASP A 883 -22.26 22.16 21.43
N GLY A 884 -23.27 22.02 20.56
CA GLY A 884 -24.62 22.57 20.72
C GLY A 884 -24.69 24.11 20.73
N LYS A 885 -23.59 24.80 20.43
CA LYS A 885 -23.42 26.25 20.53
C LYS A 885 -22.95 26.89 19.23
N THR A 886 -22.48 26.09 18.28
CA THR A 886 -22.02 26.52 16.97
C THR A 886 -22.98 26.05 15.89
N SER A 887 -23.34 26.93 14.95
CA SER A 887 -24.14 26.56 13.78
C SER A 887 -23.54 27.03 12.45
N ILE A 888 -23.88 26.32 11.38
CA ILE A 888 -23.61 26.70 9.99
C ILE A 888 -24.95 26.71 9.24
N PRO A 889 -25.46 27.85 8.78
CA PRO A 889 -26.75 27.90 8.07
C PRO A 889 -26.72 27.15 6.74
N GLU A 890 -27.77 26.39 6.42
CA GLU A 890 -27.86 25.65 5.16
C GLU A 890 -28.26 26.60 4.03
N THR A 891 -27.26 27.13 3.34
CA THR A 891 -27.45 28.03 2.21
C THR A 891 -26.70 27.53 0.98
N PHE A 892 -27.28 27.79 -0.20
CA PHE A 892 -26.69 27.44 -1.48
C PHE A 892 -25.26 28.00 -1.66
N ASP A 893 -24.95 29.15 -1.06
CA ASP A 893 -23.64 29.79 -1.21
C ASP A 893 -22.48 28.95 -0.62
N LEU A 894 -22.76 28.01 0.28
CA LEU A 894 -21.74 27.07 0.78
C LEU A 894 -21.13 26.22 -0.34
N PHE A 895 -21.85 26.03 -1.44
CA PHE A 895 -21.41 25.21 -2.57
C PHE A 895 -20.22 25.74 -3.34
N ARG A 896 -20.05 27.05 -3.38
CA ARG A 896 -18.91 27.73 -4.05
C ARG A 896 -17.99 28.38 -3.03
N CYS A 897 -18.38 28.44 -1.76
CA CYS A 897 -17.56 29.08 -0.75
C CYS A 897 -16.19 28.40 -0.68
N SER A 898 -15.15 29.22 -0.59
CA SER A 898 -13.76 28.79 -0.34
C SER A 898 -13.28 29.25 1.03
N ALA A 899 -14.14 29.95 1.77
CA ALA A 899 -13.96 30.37 3.15
C ALA A 899 -15.33 30.65 3.79
N VAL A 900 -15.41 30.39 5.09
CA VAL A 900 -16.49 30.84 5.97
C VAL A 900 -15.89 31.72 7.07
N PHE A 901 -16.70 32.60 7.67
CA PHE A 901 -16.26 33.43 8.80
C PHE A 901 -17.22 33.29 9.98
N PRO A 902 -16.73 33.35 11.22
CA PRO A 902 -17.56 33.23 12.39
C PRO A 902 -18.10 34.59 12.83
N VAL A 903 -19.33 34.59 13.37
CA VAL A 903 -19.87 35.71 14.16
C VAL A 903 -20.28 35.21 15.54
N ARG A 904 -20.12 36.08 16.54
CA ARG A 904 -20.80 35.92 17.83
C ARG A 904 -22.13 36.66 17.76
N PRO A 905 -23.28 36.01 18.05
CA PRO A 905 -24.56 36.70 18.07
C PRO A 905 -24.53 37.96 18.95
N GLY A 906 -24.95 39.09 18.39
CA GLY A 906 -24.96 40.41 19.03
C GLY A 906 -23.59 41.11 19.15
N GLN A 907 -22.55 40.65 18.45
CA GLN A 907 -21.26 41.33 18.48
C GLN A 907 -21.33 42.77 17.94
N ALA A 908 -20.55 43.67 18.54
CA ALA A 908 -20.51 45.08 18.15
C ALA A 908 -19.69 45.33 16.88
N GLN A 909 -18.72 44.47 16.58
CA GLN A 909 -17.86 44.60 15.42
C GLN A 909 -18.60 44.20 14.15
N ASP A 910 -18.52 45.07 13.14
CA ASP A 910 -18.99 44.75 11.79
C ASP A 910 -18.19 43.59 11.20
N VAL A 911 -18.84 42.87 10.27
CA VAL A 911 -18.23 41.84 9.43
C VAL A 911 -18.35 42.22 7.97
N TYR A 912 -17.53 41.61 7.12
CA TYR A 912 -17.39 41.98 5.73
C TYR A 912 -17.60 40.76 4.85
N VAL A 913 -18.55 40.85 3.92
CA VAL A 913 -18.91 39.76 3.01
C VAL A 913 -18.62 40.19 1.58
N GLY A 914 -17.99 39.31 0.81
CA GLY A 914 -17.70 39.54 -0.60
C GLY A 914 -18.93 39.40 -1.49
N ASP A 915 -19.31 40.47 -2.18
CA ASP A 915 -20.22 40.42 -3.33
C ASP A 915 -19.38 40.10 -4.58
N GLU A 916 -19.35 38.82 -4.96
CA GLU A 916 -18.56 38.33 -6.10
C GLU A 916 -19.05 38.86 -7.45
N LEU A 917 -20.35 39.17 -7.55
CA LEU A 917 -20.96 39.60 -8.80
C LEU A 917 -20.57 41.05 -9.08
N ASN A 918 -20.66 41.92 -8.07
CA ASN A 918 -20.29 43.33 -8.17
C ASN A 918 -18.81 43.62 -7.88
N LYS A 919 -18.04 42.62 -7.43
CA LYS A 919 -16.63 42.78 -7.01
C LYS A 919 -16.44 43.80 -5.89
N THR A 920 -17.32 43.76 -4.89
CA THR A 920 -17.26 44.68 -3.74
C THR A 920 -17.24 43.92 -2.41
N SER A 921 -16.57 44.47 -1.41
CA SER A 921 -16.69 44.01 -0.02
C SER A 921 -17.76 44.84 0.68
N VAL A 922 -18.75 44.19 1.28
CA VAL A 922 -19.93 44.83 1.89
C VAL A 922 -19.89 44.64 3.40
N ALA A 923 -20.09 45.72 4.16
CA ALA A 923 -20.14 45.67 5.62
C ALA A 923 -21.53 45.30 6.15
N PHE A 924 -21.55 44.51 7.22
CA PHE A 924 -22.75 44.07 7.92
C PHE A 924 -22.57 44.18 9.44
N SER A 925 -23.61 44.63 10.16
CA SER A 925 -23.74 44.44 11.60
C SER A 925 -24.31 43.06 11.92
N VAL A 926 -24.06 42.56 13.13
CA VAL A 926 -24.53 41.23 13.58
C VAL A 926 -25.66 41.38 14.61
N ASN A 927 -26.82 40.79 14.32
CA ASN A 927 -27.97 40.81 15.21
C ASN A 927 -27.81 39.82 16.38
N ALA A 928 -28.67 39.93 17.39
CA ALA A 928 -28.64 39.10 18.61
C ALA A 928 -28.87 37.59 18.37
N ASP A 929 -29.42 37.21 17.21
CA ASP A 929 -29.62 35.84 16.76
C ASP A 929 -28.51 35.34 15.80
N GLY A 930 -27.51 36.17 15.51
CA GLY A 930 -26.42 35.86 14.58
C GLY A 930 -26.74 36.12 13.10
N THR A 931 -27.92 36.66 12.77
CA THR A 931 -28.22 37.17 11.41
C THR A 931 -27.43 38.45 11.11
N LEU A 932 -27.27 38.75 9.81
CA LEU A 932 -26.52 39.91 9.34
C LEU A 932 -27.48 41.03 8.92
N ARG A 933 -27.03 42.28 9.07
CA ARG A 933 -27.75 43.46 8.57
C ARG A 933 -26.80 44.39 7.81
N ARG A 934 -27.09 44.62 6.53
CA ARG A 934 -26.25 45.38 5.60
C ARG A 934 -26.11 46.84 6.03
N LYS A 935 -24.88 47.33 6.01
CA LYS A 935 -24.53 48.74 6.26
C LYS A 935 -24.14 49.49 4.99
N GLY A 936 -23.64 48.79 3.98
CA GLY A 936 -23.27 49.37 2.68
C GLY A 936 -21.97 48.80 2.13
N ILE A 937 -21.56 49.30 0.96
CA ILE A 937 -20.27 48.93 0.35
C ILE A 937 -19.16 49.53 1.21
N PHE A 938 -18.19 48.69 1.59
CA PHE A 938 -17.01 49.07 2.35
C PHE A 938 -15.81 49.35 1.42
N ALA A 939 -15.55 48.47 0.46
CA ALA A 939 -14.44 48.62 -0.49
C ALA A 939 -14.81 48.10 -1.90
N PRO A 940 -14.24 48.67 -2.96
CA PRO A 940 -14.53 48.29 -4.35
C PRO A 940 -13.70 47.10 -4.84
N PHE A 941 -13.35 46.18 -3.94
CA PHE A 941 -12.59 44.96 -4.24
C PHE A 941 -13.17 43.78 -3.47
N SER A 942 -13.28 42.63 -4.11
CA SER A 942 -13.63 41.36 -3.49
C SER A 942 -13.49 40.20 -4.47
N GLN A 943 -13.09 39.04 -3.95
CA GLN A 943 -13.24 37.78 -4.66
C GLN A 943 -13.78 36.70 -3.72
N TYR A 944 -12.90 36.04 -2.97
CA TYR A 944 -13.24 34.79 -2.28
C TYR A 944 -13.30 34.92 -0.76
N CYS A 945 -12.51 35.82 -0.18
CA CYS A 945 -12.36 35.91 1.26
C CYS A 945 -12.03 37.34 1.70
N THR A 946 -12.76 37.81 2.72
CA THR A 946 -12.50 39.07 3.40
C THR A 946 -12.55 38.83 4.91
N ILE A 947 -11.51 39.25 5.63
CA ILE A 947 -11.42 39.12 7.09
C ILE A 947 -10.98 40.43 7.74
N ALA A 948 -11.30 40.64 9.00
CA ALA A 948 -10.92 41.85 9.74
C ALA A 948 -10.17 41.52 11.04
N ASP A 949 -9.14 42.31 11.34
CA ASP A 949 -8.38 42.18 12.59
C ASP A 949 -9.08 42.90 13.77
N ALA A 950 -8.52 42.75 14.98
CA ALA A 950 -9.06 43.37 16.18
C ALA A 950 -8.95 44.92 16.20
N ALA A 951 -8.10 45.52 15.36
CA ALA A 951 -7.99 46.96 15.20
C ALA A 951 -9.00 47.52 14.17
N GLY A 952 -9.73 46.63 13.47
CA GLY A 952 -10.69 46.97 12.43
C GLY A 952 -10.06 47.12 11.04
N ASN A 953 -8.80 46.72 10.83
CA ASN A 953 -8.24 46.65 9.49
C ASN A 953 -8.85 45.45 8.74
N VAL A 954 -9.20 45.66 7.48
CA VAL A 954 -9.88 44.68 6.64
C VAL A 954 -8.95 44.20 5.54
N TYR A 955 -8.79 42.89 5.43
CA TYR A 955 -7.92 42.18 4.51
C TYR A 955 -8.78 41.51 3.46
N ILE A 956 -8.57 41.86 2.19
CA ILE A 956 -9.38 41.42 1.05
C ILE A 956 -8.49 40.64 0.09
N ALA A 957 -8.84 39.38 -0.17
CA ALA A 957 -8.21 38.56 -1.20
C ALA A 957 -8.78 38.92 -2.59
N ASP A 958 -7.98 39.58 -3.42
CA ASP A 958 -8.32 39.94 -4.81
C ASP A 958 -7.04 40.13 -5.64
N GLY A 959 -6.53 39.03 -6.22
CA GLY A 959 -5.23 38.98 -6.90
C GLY A 959 -4.03 39.03 -5.94
N ASP A 960 -3.97 40.07 -5.12
CA ASP A 960 -3.10 40.25 -3.95
C ASP A 960 -3.96 40.24 -2.67
N VAL A 961 -3.37 40.49 -1.49
CA VAL A 961 -4.13 40.83 -0.29
C VAL A 961 -4.11 42.34 -0.06
N ALA A 962 -5.23 43.01 -0.34
CA ALA A 962 -5.40 44.44 -0.08
C ALA A 962 -5.84 44.69 1.37
N ILE A 963 -5.25 45.69 2.02
CA ILE A 963 -5.52 46.05 3.41
C ILE A 963 -6.15 47.44 3.46
N PHE A 964 -7.29 47.56 4.12
CA PHE A 964 -8.01 48.81 4.36
C PHE A 964 -8.11 49.06 5.86
N ASP A 965 -8.11 50.32 6.30
CA ASP A 965 -8.41 50.66 7.69
C ASP A 965 -9.91 50.54 7.98
N LYS A 966 -10.30 50.68 9.25
CA LYS A 966 -11.71 50.61 9.69
C LYS A 966 -12.65 51.60 9.00
N ASP A 967 -12.10 52.66 8.38
CA ASP A 967 -12.85 53.72 7.70
C ASP A 967 -12.89 53.48 6.17
N GLY A 968 -12.38 52.34 5.68
CA GLY A 968 -12.40 51.96 4.27
C GLY A 968 -11.31 52.64 3.43
N LYS A 969 -10.25 53.17 4.05
CA LYS A 969 -9.12 53.76 3.31
C LYS A 969 -8.05 52.70 3.04
N PRO A 970 -7.50 52.62 1.81
CA PRO A 970 -6.39 51.71 1.52
C PRO A 970 -5.17 52.04 2.39
N VAL A 971 -4.63 51.02 3.07
CA VAL A 971 -3.44 51.13 3.93
C VAL A 971 -2.22 50.51 3.25
N ARG A 972 -2.37 49.30 2.70
CA ARG A 972 -1.25 48.50 2.18
C ARG A 972 -1.75 47.41 1.24
N ARG A 973 -0.83 46.79 0.51
CA ARG A 973 -1.04 45.55 -0.25
C ARG A 973 0.08 44.56 0.05
N ILE A 974 -0.27 43.31 0.31
CA ILE A 974 0.67 42.19 0.40
C ILE A 974 0.69 41.53 -0.98
N HIS A 975 1.84 41.60 -1.64
CA HIS A 975 2.01 41.04 -2.98
C HIS A 975 2.21 39.53 -2.92
N MET A 976 1.45 38.79 -3.74
CA MET A 976 1.47 37.33 -3.75
C MET A 976 2.00 36.78 -5.09
N GLU A 977 2.76 35.69 -5.03
CA GLU A 977 3.20 34.97 -6.23
C GLU A 977 2.05 34.19 -6.88
N ASP A 978 1.16 33.63 -6.05
CA ASP A 978 -0.03 32.90 -6.48
C ASP A 978 -1.29 33.60 -5.96
N ARG A 979 -2.39 33.47 -6.72
CA ARG A 979 -3.67 34.10 -6.37
C ARG A 979 -4.17 33.59 -4.99
N PRO A 980 -4.46 34.48 -4.02
CA PRO A 980 -5.02 34.09 -2.74
C PRO A 980 -6.46 33.58 -2.89
N ILE A 981 -6.78 32.53 -2.15
CA ILE A 981 -8.09 31.86 -2.15
C ILE A 981 -8.81 32.07 -0.81
N SER A 982 -8.15 31.75 0.31
CA SER A 982 -8.73 31.95 1.64
C SER A 982 -7.71 32.55 2.60
N LEU A 983 -8.22 33.30 3.59
CA LEU A 983 -7.44 34.03 4.58
C LEU A 983 -7.89 33.63 5.99
N THR A 984 -6.95 33.49 6.91
CA THR A 984 -7.27 33.41 8.34
C THR A 984 -6.14 33.98 9.19
N PHE A 985 -6.46 34.47 10.39
CA PHE A 985 -5.44 34.84 11.37
C PHE A 985 -5.07 33.63 12.23
N GLY A 986 -3.77 33.48 12.50
CA GLY A 986 -3.23 32.41 13.33
C GLY A 986 -1.94 32.83 14.02
N GLY A 987 -1.25 31.87 14.63
CA GLY A 987 -0.15 32.15 15.56
C GLY A 987 -0.68 32.46 16.96
N LYS A 988 0.21 32.44 17.96
CA LYS A 988 -0.16 32.43 19.39
C LYS A 988 -1.00 33.63 19.83
N ASN A 989 -0.87 34.75 19.13
CA ASN A 989 -1.53 36.03 19.41
C ASN A 989 -2.22 36.61 18.17
N ALA A 990 -2.61 35.76 17.21
CA ALA A 990 -3.14 36.19 15.92
C ALA A 990 -2.23 37.24 15.23
N GLU A 991 -0.92 37.01 15.31
CA GLU A 991 0.14 37.87 14.76
C GLU A 991 0.52 37.53 13.32
N LEU A 992 0.04 36.39 12.81
CA LEU A 992 0.25 35.95 11.44
C LEU A 992 -1.07 35.95 10.66
N LEU A 993 -1.00 36.42 9.42
CA LEU A 993 -2.02 36.21 8.40
C LEU A 993 -1.63 35.00 7.56
N PHE A 994 -2.44 33.96 7.58
CA PHE A 994 -2.30 32.80 6.71
C PHE A 994 -3.11 32.98 5.44
N ILE A 995 -2.51 32.57 4.32
CA ILE A 995 -3.03 32.79 2.97
C ILE A 995 -2.89 31.48 2.21
N THR A 996 -4.01 30.88 1.81
CA THR A 996 -3.98 29.72 0.91
C THR A 996 -4.08 30.17 -0.54
N THR A 997 -3.48 29.43 -1.44
CA THR A 997 -3.49 29.70 -2.88
C THR A 997 -3.81 28.44 -3.67
N SER A 998 -3.88 28.55 -5.00
CA SER A 998 -4.02 27.38 -5.88
C SER A 998 -2.85 26.39 -5.83
N ARG A 999 -1.76 26.68 -5.11
CA ARG A 999 -0.54 25.85 -5.10
C ARG A 999 0.11 25.70 -3.73
N GLY A 1000 -0.19 26.57 -2.77
CA GLY A 1000 0.58 26.65 -1.53
C GLY A 1000 -0.15 27.27 -0.35
N LEU A 1001 0.50 27.15 0.81
CA LEU A 1001 0.17 27.87 2.03
C LEU A 1001 1.25 28.93 2.27
N TYR A 1002 0.85 30.16 2.56
CA TYR A 1002 1.73 31.27 2.91
C TYR A 1002 1.37 31.84 4.28
N ALA A 1003 2.32 32.48 4.93
CA ALA A 1003 2.08 33.32 6.10
C ALA A 1003 2.80 34.65 6.00
N ALA A 1004 2.14 35.73 6.43
CA ALA A 1004 2.71 37.07 6.55
C ALA A 1004 2.56 37.56 7.98
N ARG A 1005 3.62 38.13 8.56
CA ARG A 1005 3.53 38.74 9.88
C ARG A 1005 2.78 40.06 9.81
N ILE A 1006 1.83 40.30 10.71
CA ILE A 1006 1.00 41.52 10.70
C ILE A 1006 1.07 42.32 12.00
N LYS A 1007 1.72 41.78 13.04
CA LYS A 1007 1.91 42.44 14.35
C LYS A 1007 3.33 42.24 14.88
#